data_AF-A0A2V9EWA1-F1
#
_entry.id   AF-A0A2V9EWA1-F1
#
_cell.length_a   1.000
_cell.length_b   1.000
_cell.length_c   1.000
_cell.angle_alpha   90.00
_cell.angle_beta   90.00
_cell.angle_gamma   90.00
#
_symmetry.space_group_name_H-M   'P 1'
#
loop_
_entity.id
_entity.type
_entity.pdbx_description
1 polymer ?
#
loop_
_entity_poly.entity_id
_entity_poly.type
_entity_poly.pdbx_seq_one_letter_code
_entity_poly.pdbx_strand_id
1 'polypeptide(L)'
;MFAEKQDNAADSQRGEQEVEAKILGAVHVGKAILPCIAASSNRSLNTGACDKRRNRCYTRAALLPRTEKVKDWRRPVRSSVLVAVLTGCLAIPTQAQEFAGKPIFKLAEVMIPVRDGVKLQTAILTPVAQHGPLPILFRRTPYGVPEKPPEQMPASLQELAQDGYIFVIQNLRGRFRSEGVFELTSQVDLSNPKATNETTDAYDSIEWLVKNVPNNSGKVGMYGVSYDGLTTALTLLHPHPALAAISEQASPVDQWMNDDDHRYGALRESYDFEYAVMEQADKNSNTHFEFETYDTYQWYLDLGPLSNINAKYLHGKIPYWNSTIDHPDYDDFWKKEAWVRQLHASTVPNLNVAGFWDQEDPWGPWQIFRHAEEHDPDHTNFIVAGPWFHGQWQGPKGEGIGLIPFAGHETAREFRENIEAPFFRYYLHGKGEKPNWQATTFQSGSNSWHSYALWPPKEAQATNLYLHADGSLSFTAPAAAEGAKAYREYVSDPANPVPYRQRPISPTYPAGDWRTWEVADQRFVDHRPDVLSFVSAPLDRDITITGPLAMALFASTSGTDSDFVVKLIDVYPENAQKNGWDPQAGPKPGEYAQSLNGYELPIAMEVRRGRYLQSFEQPHALTPDAPTVWNIPLRDHDHVFLKGHRIMVHIQSTWFPLIDRNPQKFVPSTYKAVASDFTAATQRIYCSPAMPSHVVLPVMP
;
A
#
# COMPACT_ATOMS: atom_id res chain seq x y z
N MET A 1 2.06 -27.69 -35.18
CA MET A 1 2.90 -26.49 -35.34
C MET A 1 2.15 -25.16 -35.50
N PHE A 2 0.80 -25.11 -35.45
CA PHE A 2 0.03 -23.84 -35.39
C PHE A 2 -1.12 -23.89 -34.35
N ALA A 3 -1.07 -24.84 -33.40
CA ALA A 3 -2.10 -25.03 -32.37
C ALA A 3 -1.55 -25.02 -30.92
N GLU A 4 -0.24 -25.20 -30.71
CA GLU A 4 0.39 -25.32 -29.37
C GLU A 4 0.86 -23.97 -28.78
N LYS A 5 0.29 -22.84 -29.21
CA LYS A 5 0.66 -21.49 -28.70
C LYS A 5 -0.50 -20.69 -28.11
N GLN A 6 -1.71 -21.24 -28.05
CA GLN A 6 -2.85 -20.60 -27.36
C GLN A 6 -3.18 -21.22 -26.00
N ASP A 7 -2.80 -22.48 -25.74
CA ASP A 7 -3.13 -23.14 -24.47
C ASP A 7 -2.36 -22.57 -23.26
N ASN A 8 -1.08 -22.18 -23.43
CA ASN A 8 -0.25 -21.67 -22.32
C ASN A 8 -0.74 -20.33 -21.73
N ALA A 9 -1.57 -19.56 -22.43
CA ALA A 9 -2.13 -18.30 -21.91
C ALA A 9 -3.41 -18.53 -21.07
N ALA A 10 -4.07 -19.68 -21.24
CA ALA A 10 -5.26 -20.03 -20.46
C ALA A 10 -4.91 -20.62 -19.08
N ASP A 11 -3.74 -21.25 -18.93
CA ASP A 11 -3.32 -21.86 -17.66
C ASP A 11 -2.83 -20.84 -16.62
N SER A 12 -2.22 -19.72 -17.00
CA SER A 12 -1.85 -18.66 -16.02
C SER A 12 -3.09 -17.97 -15.44
N GLN A 13 -4.06 -17.63 -16.29
CA GLN A 13 -5.35 -17.08 -15.84
C GLN A 13 -6.10 -18.07 -14.93
N ARG A 14 -6.01 -19.38 -15.20
CA ARG A 14 -6.55 -20.41 -14.31
C ARG A 14 -5.79 -20.48 -12.98
N GLY A 15 -4.47 -20.34 -12.96
CA GLY A 15 -3.69 -20.35 -11.71
C GLY A 15 -4.10 -19.24 -10.75
N GLU A 16 -4.17 -18.00 -11.25
CA GLU A 16 -4.56 -16.82 -10.45
C GLU A 16 -6.04 -16.88 -10.03
N GLN A 17 -6.95 -17.25 -10.95
CA GLN A 17 -8.36 -17.49 -10.61
C GLN A 17 -8.55 -18.75 -9.73
N GLU A 18 -7.63 -19.72 -9.73
CA GLU A 18 -7.66 -20.87 -8.81
C GLU A 18 -7.22 -20.46 -7.40
N VAL A 19 -6.28 -19.52 -7.24
CA VAL A 19 -5.95 -18.97 -5.92
C VAL A 19 -7.15 -18.18 -5.38
N GLU A 20 -7.77 -17.33 -6.20
CA GLU A 20 -9.05 -16.69 -5.84
C GLU A 20 -10.14 -17.73 -5.51
N ALA A 21 -10.30 -18.78 -6.32
CA ALA A 21 -11.32 -19.82 -6.11
C ALA A 21 -11.03 -20.76 -4.94
N LYS A 22 -9.75 -20.93 -4.54
CA LYS A 22 -9.34 -21.66 -3.32
C LYS A 22 -9.65 -20.83 -2.07
N ILE A 23 -9.43 -19.51 -2.12
CA ILE A 23 -9.87 -18.57 -1.06
C ILE A 23 -11.41 -18.53 -0.98
N LEU A 24 -12.09 -18.52 -2.13
CA LEU A 24 -13.55 -18.52 -2.26
C LEU A 24 -14.15 -19.95 -2.29
N GLY A 25 -13.51 -20.90 -1.59
CA GLY A 25 -13.73 -22.35 -1.68
C GLY A 25 -15.07 -22.91 -1.18
N ALA A 26 -16.19 -22.28 -1.53
CA ALA A 26 -17.55 -22.76 -1.27
C ALA A 26 -18.63 -22.28 -2.29
N VAL A 27 -18.28 -21.51 -3.33
CA VAL A 27 -19.26 -20.87 -4.23
C VAL A 27 -19.79 -21.85 -5.30
N HIS A 28 -20.59 -22.82 -4.88
CA HIS A 28 -21.31 -23.73 -5.78
C HIS A 28 -22.60 -23.08 -6.34
N VAL A 29 -22.45 -22.05 -7.19
CA VAL A 29 -23.60 -21.46 -7.91
C VAL A 29 -23.98 -22.38 -9.07
N GLY A 30 -24.98 -23.23 -8.84
CA GLY A 30 -25.63 -23.99 -9.91
C GLY A 30 -26.17 -23.05 -10.98
N LYS A 31 -25.98 -23.40 -12.27
CA LYS A 31 -26.42 -22.60 -13.43
C LYS A 31 -27.94 -22.37 -13.43
N ALA A 32 -28.38 -21.29 -12.79
CA ALA A 32 -29.75 -20.81 -12.85
C ALA A 32 -29.98 -20.04 -14.15
N ILE A 33 -30.45 -20.74 -15.19
CA ILE A 33 -30.90 -20.12 -16.43
C ILE A 33 -32.24 -19.41 -16.14
N LEU A 34 -32.19 -18.09 -15.91
CA LEU A 34 -33.37 -17.24 -15.80
C LEU A 34 -33.87 -16.84 -17.21
N PRO A 35 -35.14 -17.10 -17.56
CA PRO A 35 -35.66 -16.76 -18.88
C PRO A 35 -36.03 -15.27 -18.99
N CYS A 36 -35.52 -14.60 -20.03
CA CYS A 36 -35.97 -13.26 -20.38
C CYS A 36 -37.44 -13.27 -20.82
N ILE A 37 -38.31 -12.60 -20.08
CA ILE A 37 -39.67 -12.26 -20.53
C ILE A 37 -39.64 -10.81 -21.03
N ALA A 38 -39.69 -10.64 -22.36
CA ALA A 38 -39.89 -9.33 -22.96
C ALA A 38 -41.36 -8.91 -22.84
N ALA A 39 -41.61 -7.70 -22.31
CA ALA A 39 -42.93 -7.07 -22.30
C ALA A 39 -42.88 -5.73 -23.06
N SER A 40 -43.78 -5.58 -24.02
CA SER A 40 -43.78 -4.50 -25.01
C SER A 40 -44.37 -3.18 -24.50
N SER A 41 -43.91 -2.09 -25.10
CA SER A 41 -44.34 -0.71 -24.88
C SER A 41 -45.83 -0.44 -25.16
N ASN A 42 -46.41 0.55 -24.45
CA ASN A 42 -47.22 1.59 -25.09
C ASN A 42 -47.43 2.86 -24.25
N ARG A 43 -47.41 4.00 -24.96
CA ARG A 43 -47.98 5.37 -24.77
C ARG A 43 -48.76 5.69 -23.47
N SER A 44 -48.80 6.93 -22.97
CA SER A 44 -48.96 8.17 -23.74
C SER A 44 -48.42 9.47 -23.11
N LEU A 45 -48.22 10.47 -23.98
CA LEU A 45 -47.92 11.87 -23.65
C LEU A 45 -48.99 12.54 -22.78
N ASN A 46 -48.59 13.57 -22.03
CA ASN A 46 -49.47 14.73 -21.82
C ASN A 46 -48.66 16.04 -21.73
N THR A 47 -49.21 17.12 -22.30
CA THR A 47 -48.52 18.41 -22.51
C THR A 47 -49.11 19.52 -21.64
N GLY A 48 -48.28 20.47 -21.18
CA GLY A 48 -48.74 21.71 -20.56
C GLY A 48 -47.67 22.81 -20.59
N ALA A 49 -48.00 24.02 -21.05
CA ALA A 49 -47.06 25.13 -21.25
C ALA A 49 -47.72 26.51 -20.98
N CYS A 50 -46.88 27.51 -20.60
CA CYS A 50 -47.22 28.94 -20.34
C CYS A 50 -48.16 29.21 -19.14
N ASP A 51 -48.21 30.39 -18.51
CA ASP A 51 -47.70 31.76 -18.77
C ASP A 51 -47.35 32.40 -17.39
N LYS A 52 -46.21 33.06 -17.06
CA LYS A 52 -45.55 34.33 -17.48
C LYS A 52 -46.09 35.63 -16.81
N ARG A 53 -45.15 36.46 -16.29
CA ARG A 53 -45.30 37.87 -15.77
C ARG A 53 -45.95 37.97 -14.36
N ARG A 54 -45.74 38.98 -13.49
CA ARG A 54 -44.86 40.18 -13.28
C ARG A 54 -45.22 40.72 -11.86
N ASN A 55 -44.54 41.63 -11.13
CA ASN A 55 -43.27 42.39 -11.19
C ASN A 55 -43.02 43.02 -9.79
N ARG A 56 -41.77 43.24 -9.31
CA ARG A 56 -41.27 44.52 -8.71
C ARG A 56 -39.88 44.41 -8.05
N CYS A 57 -39.04 45.40 -8.34
CA CYS A 57 -37.75 45.65 -7.68
C CYS A 57 -37.92 46.62 -6.51
N TYR A 58 -36.95 46.65 -5.60
CA TYR A 58 -36.62 47.85 -4.82
C TYR A 58 -35.11 48.14 -4.89
N THR A 59 -34.76 49.41 -5.06
CA THR A 59 -33.39 49.92 -5.08
C THR A 59 -33.31 51.24 -4.31
N ARG A 60 -32.31 51.37 -3.43
CA ARG A 60 -31.54 52.58 -3.04
C ARG A 60 -30.65 52.17 -1.84
N ALA A 61 -29.32 52.28 -1.81
CA ALA A 61 -28.33 53.24 -2.33
C ALA A 61 -28.00 54.40 -1.36
N ALA A 62 -26.79 54.34 -0.78
CA ALA A 62 -25.92 55.43 -0.27
C ALA A 62 -24.69 54.79 0.43
N LEU A 63 -23.48 55.35 0.48
CA LEU A 63 -22.72 56.25 -0.39
C LEU A 63 -21.25 56.18 0.09
N LEU A 64 -20.26 56.20 -0.82
CA LEU A 64 -18.83 56.32 -0.45
C LEU A 64 -18.48 57.79 -0.10
N PRO A 65 -17.30 58.03 0.52
CA PRO A 65 -16.21 58.55 -0.32
C PRO A 65 -14.81 57.95 -0.06
N ARG A 66 -13.95 58.08 -1.07
CA ARG A 66 -12.47 58.00 -1.01
C ARG A 66 -11.91 59.24 -0.23
N THR A 67 -10.66 59.41 0.19
CA THR A 67 -9.33 59.05 -0.37
C THR A 67 -8.29 58.85 0.80
N GLU A 68 -6.96 58.66 0.67
CA GLU A 68 -6.01 58.56 -0.47
C GLU A 68 -4.75 57.68 -0.17
N LYS A 69 -3.53 58.11 -0.57
CA LYS A 69 -2.21 57.48 -0.35
C LYS A 69 -1.16 58.51 0.09
N VAL A 70 -0.25 58.17 1.03
CA VAL A 70 1.14 58.69 1.16
C VAL A 70 1.94 57.62 1.96
N LYS A 71 2.83 56.82 1.35
CA LYS A 71 4.32 56.93 1.21
C LYS A 71 5.19 56.78 2.48
N ASP A 72 6.27 56.01 2.30
CA ASP A 72 7.42 55.75 3.20
C ASP A 72 8.05 56.99 3.87
N TRP A 73 8.80 56.79 4.97
CA TRP A 73 10.16 57.33 5.15
C TRP A 73 10.98 56.48 6.16
N ARG A 74 12.32 56.50 6.04
CA ARG A 74 13.29 55.67 6.81
C ARG A 74 14.14 56.51 7.78
N ARG A 75 14.42 55.95 8.99
CA ARG A 75 15.62 56.18 9.85
C ARG A 75 15.77 57.61 10.48
N PRO A 76 16.82 57.92 11.29
CA PRO A 76 17.13 57.32 12.61
C PRO A 76 17.59 58.36 13.68
N VAL A 77 17.57 58.05 15.00
CA VAL A 77 18.34 58.80 16.02
C VAL A 77 18.97 57.86 17.07
N ARG A 78 20.14 58.24 17.60
CA ARG A 78 20.99 57.49 18.54
C ARG A 78 21.06 58.16 19.94
N SER A 79 21.27 57.32 20.98
CA SER A 79 21.91 57.65 22.28
C SER A 79 21.17 58.64 23.22
N SER A 80 21.33 58.64 24.55
CA SER A 80 22.42 58.12 25.41
C SER A 80 21.97 57.68 26.82
N VAL A 81 22.58 56.59 27.32
CA VAL A 81 23.17 56.40 28.67
C VAL A 81 22.38 56.79 29.94
N LEU A 82 22.16 55.79 30.83
CA LEU A 82 22.58 55.90 32.23
C LEU A 82 23.18 54.57 32.73
N VAL A 83 24.09 54.65 33.71
CA VAL A 83 24.95 53.55 34.18
C VAL A 83 24.44 52.97 35.50
N ALA A 84 24.49 51.64 35.65
CA ALA A 84 24.51 50.96 36.94
C ALA A 84 25.60 49.88 36.93
N VAL A 85 26.54 49.97 37.87
CA VAL A 85 27.66 49.03 38.03
C VAL A 85 27.30 48.02 39.11
N LEU A 86 27.42 46.72 38.81
CA LEU A 86 27.48 45.66 39.82
C LEU A 86 28.37 44.50 39.35
N THR A 87 29.57 44.46 39.94
CA THR A 87 30.44 43.29 40.25
C THR A 87 30.44 42.09 39.30
N GLY A 88 31.59 41.85 38.66
CA GLY A 88 31.80 40.72 37.77
C GLY A 88 31.99 39.37 38.47
N CYS A 89 31.52 38.32 37.81
CA CYS A 89 32.11 36.98 37.86
C CYS A 89 32.74 36.70 36.49
N LEU A 90 34.02 36.32 36.48
CA LEU A 90 34.72 35.87 35.27
C LEU A 90 34.23 34.47 34.90
N ALA A 91 33.15 34.40 34.12
CA ALA A 91 32.79 33.17 33.41
C ALA A 91 33.82 32.94 32.30
N ILE A 92 34.80 32.07 32.56
CA ILE A 92 35.61 31.47 31.49
C ILE A 92 34.63 30.71 30.59
N PRO A 93 34.57 30.97 29.27
CA PRO A 93 33.81 30.14 28.38
C PRO A 93 34.49 28.77 28.34
N THR A 94 33.95 27.82 29.11
CA THR A 94 34.24 26.41 28.88
C THR A 94 33.76 26.09 27.48
N GLN A 95 34.70 26.01 26.54
CA GLN A 95 34.48 25.42 25.24
C GLN A 95 33.88 24.04 25.50
N ALA A 96 32.60 23.87 25.18
CA ALA A 96 31.96 22.57 25.17
C ALA A 96 32.66 21.81 24.04
N GLN A 97 33.67 21.03 24.42
CA GLN A 97 34.38 20.17 23.50
C GLN A 97 33.39 19.07 23.15
N GLU A 98 32.73 19.23 22.00
CA GLU A 98 31.90 18.19 21.41
C GLU A 98 32.75 16.92 21.34
N PHE A 99 32.42 15.95 22.19
CA PHE A 99 32.94 14.60 22.07
C PHE A 99 32.27 13.99 20.84
N ALA A 100 32.78 14.34 19.66
CA ALA A 100 32.51 13.60 18.43
C ALA A 100 32.80 12.13 18.73
N GLY A 101 31.75 11.31 18.72
CA GLY A 101 31.85 9.88 19.00
C GLY A 101 32.88 9.25 18.07
N LYS A 102 33.63 8.25 18.56
CA LYS A 102 34.50 7.48 17.67
C LYS A 102 33.61 6.85 16.59
N PRO A 103 33.97 6.94 15.30
CA PRO A 103 33.15 6.40 14.23
C PRO A 103 32.96 4.89 14.45
N ILE A 104 31.72 4.43 14.33
CA ILE A 104 31.35 3.02 14.48
C ILE A 104 31.74 2.18 13.26
N PHE A 105 31.69 2.78 12.07
CA PHE A 105 32.09 2.18 10.80
C PHE A 105 33.19 2.99 10.11
N LYS A 106 34.04 2.30 9.35
CA LYS A 106 34.82 2.88 8.26
C LYS A 106 33.94 2.83 7.01
N LEU A 107 33.74 3.97 6.37
CA LEU A 107 33.12 4.04 5.05
C LEU A 107 34.20 3.95 3.97
N ALA A 108 34.01 3.06 3.01
CA ALA A 108 34.69 3.09 1.72
C ALA A 108 33.63 3.20 0.60
N GLU A 109 33.90 4.03 -0.40
CA GLU A 109 33.08 4.09 -1.62
C GLU A 109 33.88 3.49 -2.78
N VAL A 110 33.22 2.63 -3.56
CA VAL A 110 33.79 1.96 -4.73
C VAL A 110 32.80 1.96 -5.89
N MET A 111 33.34 1.83 -7.11
CA MET A 111 32.56 1.69 -8.34
C MET A 111 32.70 0.25 -8.84
N ILE A 112 31.72 -0.60 -8.53
CA ILE A 112 31.77 -2.04 -8.83
C ILE A 112 31.43 -2.28 -10.31
N PRO A 113 32.34 -2.83 -11.13
CA PRO A 113 32.02 -3.18 -12.52
C PRO A 113 31.19 -4.47 -12.58
N VAL A 114 30.08 -4.43 -13.32
CA VAL A 114 29.25 -5.61 -13.65
C VAL A 114 29.53 -6.09 -15.09
N ARG A 115 28.89 -7.19 -15.54
CA ARG A 115 29.26 -7.95 -16.76
C ARG A 115 29.35 -7.18 -18.08
N ASP A 116 28.61 -6.09 -18.23
CA ASP A 116 28.63 -5.23 -19.42
C ASP A 116 29.63 -4.06 -19.32
N GLY A 117 30.33 -3.94 -18.19
CA GLY A 117 31.35 -2.93 -17.91
C GLY A 117 30.82 -1.65 -17.26
N VAL A 118 29.50 -1.52 -17.08
CA VAL A 118 28.88 -0.46 -16.26
C VAL A 118 29.37 -0.61 -14.82
N LYS A 119 29.58 0.53 -14.14
CA LYS A 119 29.98 0.55 -12.73
C LYS A 119 28.90 1.11 -11.81
N LEU A 120 28.61 0.37 -10.75
CA LEU A 120 27.61 0.71 -9.75
C LEU A 120 28.25 1.33 -8.50
N GLN A 121 27.77 2.51 -8.09
CA GLN A 121 28.24 3.21 -6.90
C GLN A 121 27.87 2.40 -5.65
N THR A 122 28.87 2.00 -4.87
CA THR A 122 28.69 1.12 -3.72
C THR A 122 29.40 1.68 -2.49
N ALA A 123 28.64 1.90 -1.42
CA ALA A 123 29.12 2.28 -0.10
C ALA A 123 29.30 1.01 0.77
N ILE A 124 30.46 0.88 1.40
CA ILE A 124 30.86 -0.25 2.23
C ILE A 124 31.17 0.27 3.64
N LEU A 125 30.37 -0.17 4.62
CA LEU A 125 30.49 0.18 6.03
C LEU A 125 31.09 -1.01 6.80
N THR A 126 32.41 -0.98 7.02
CA THR A 126 33.13 -2.01 7.79
C THR A 126 33.22 -1.58 9.26
N PRO A 127 32.82 -2.41 10.24
CA PRO A 127 32.94 -2.08 11.66
C PRO A 127 34.37 -1.70 12.05
N VAL A 128 34.55 -0.63 12.84
CA VAL A 128 35.89 -0.25 13.32
C VAL A 128 36.49 -1.30 14.25
N ALA A 129 35.64 -1.96 15.06
CA ALA A 129 36.00 -3.05 15.97
C ALA A 129 35.80 -4.44 15.32
N GLN A 130 36.30 -4.63 14.10
CA GLN A 130 36.24 -5.93 13.43
C GLN A 130 37.17 -6.97 14.09
N HIS A 131 36.61 -8.13 14.46
CA HIS A 131 37.34 -9.25 15.04
C HIS A 131 37.22 -10.50 14.13
N GLY A 132 38.15 -10.62 13.18
CA GLY A 132 38.18 -11.73 12.21
C GLY A 132 37.23 -11.51 11.01
N PRO A 133 37.05 -12.55 10.16
CA PRO A 133 36.20 -12.46 8.97
C PRO A 133 34.72 -12.28 9.33
N LEU A 134 34.05 -11.31 8.71
CA LEU A 134 32.61 -11.05 8.91
C LEU A 134 31.81 -11.31 7.62
N PRO A 135 30.57 -11.83 7.70
CA PRO A 135 29.67 -11.86 6.56
C PRO A 135 29.24 -10.45 6.13
N ILE A 136 28.80 -10.36 4.88
CA ILE A 136 28.30 -9.12 4.28
C ILE A 136 26.76 -9.13 4.36
N LEU A 137 26.17 -8.00 4.78
CA LEU A 137 24.75 -7.72 4.56
C LEU A 137 24.63 -6.66 3.46
N PHE A 138 24.06 -7.05 2.33
CA PHE A 138 24.05 -6.30 1.08
C PHE A 138 22.64 -5.81 0.75
N ARG A 139 22.52 -4.51 0.44
CA ARG A 139 21.29 -3.86 0.01
C ARG A 139 21.55 -3.13 -1.30
N ARG A 140 20.64 -3.26 -2.26
CA ARG A 140 20.67 -2.54 -3.54
C ARG A 140 19.45 -1.62 -3.55
N THR A 141 19.62 -0.37 -3.99
CA THR A 141 18.60 0.68 -3.76
C THR A 141 18.59 1.74 -4.85
N PRO A 142 17.41 2.23 -5.29
CA PRO A 142 17.33 3.39 -6.16
C PRO A 142 17.31 4.71 -5.38
N TYR A 143 17.38 4.65 -4.03
CA TYR A 143 17.14 5.75 -3.09
C TYR A 143 18.41 6.43 -2.51
N GLY A 144 19.61 5.98 -2.89
CA GLY A 144 20.88 6.61 -2.49
C GLY A 144 21.73 5.79 -1.52
N VAL A 145 23.00 6.19 -1.41
CA VAL A 145 23.99 5.58 -0.50
C VAL A 145 24.57 6.64 0.46
N PRO A 146 25.01 6.26 1.68
CA PRO A 146 25.59 7.21 2.62
C PRO A 146 26.94 7.76 2.13
N GLU A 147 27.06 9.09 2.05
CA GLU A 147 28.31 9.78 1.69
C GLU A 147 29.32 9.88 2.86
N LYS A 148 28.87 9.61 4.08
CA LYS A 148 29.64 9.69 5.33
C LYS A 148 29.33 8.49 6.21
N PRO A 149 30.28 8.01 7.04
CA PRO A 149 29.96 7.01 8.05
C PRO A 149 28.90 7.57 9.02
N PRO A 150 27.91 6.77 9.46
CA PRO A 150 26.88 7.25 10.35
C PRO A 150 27.47 7.58 11.74
N GLU A 151 27.03 8.69 12.32
CA GLU A 151 27.53 9.19 13.62
C GLU A 151 27.03 8.34 14.80
N GLN A 152 25.89 7.69 14.63
CA GLN A 152 25.24 6.80 15.59
C GLN A 152 24.75 5.55 14.85
N MET A 153 24.49 4.45 15.57
CA MET A 153 23.95 3.24 14.94
C MET A 153 22.55 3.53 14.40
N PRO A 154 22.26 3.33 13.10
CA PRO A 154 20.90 3.47 12.58
C PRO A 154 19.98 2.44 13.25
N ALA A 155 18.75 2.85 13.58
CA ALA A 155 17.77 1.99 14.24
C ALA A 155 17.53 0.67 13.49
N SER A 156 17.43 0.74 12.15
CA SER A 156 17.25 -0.43 11.27
C SER A 156 18.44 -1.40 11.22
N LEU A 157 19.62 -1.00 11.73
CA LEU A 157 20.81 -1.87 11.81
C LEU A 157 21.15 -2.26 13.25
N GLN A 158 20.42 -1.76 14.25
CA GLN A 158 20.86 -1.78 15.65
C GLN A 158 20.96 -3.20 16.23
N GLU A 159 20.00 -4.06 15.93
CA GLU A 159 19.96 -5.45 16.39
C GLU A 159 20.92 -6.32 15.55
N LEU A 160 20.90 -6.17 14.22
CA LEU A 160 21.82 -6.86 13.30
C LEU A 160 23.30 -6.59 13.62
N ALA A 161 23.66 -5.32 13.89
CA ALA A 161 25.05 -4.94 14.13
C ALA A 161 25.69 -5.61 15.36
N GLN A 162 24.90 -6.20 16.27
CA GLN A 162 25.38 -6.91 17.46
C GLN A 162 26.09 -8.23 17.11
N ASP A 163 25.72 -8.88 16.00
CA ASP A 163 26.36 -10.11 15.52
C ASP A 163 27.64 -9.86 14.70
N GLY A 164 27.77 -8.64 14.16
CA GLY A 164 28.94 -8.17 13.42
C GLY A 164 28.87 -8.47 11.92
N TYR A 165 28.41 -7.48 11.15
CA TYR A 165 28.34 -7.54 9.68
C TYR A 165 29.17 -6.43 9.03
N ILE A 166 29.58 -6.66 7.79
CA ILE A 166 29.96 -5.58 6.87
C ILE A 166 28.70 -5.17 6.12
N PHE A 167 28.21 -3.95 6.33
CA PHE A 167 27.02 -3.47 5.63
C PHE A 167 27.41 -2.84 4.30
N VAL A 168 26.73 -3.21 3.22
CA VAL A 168 26.98 -2.71 1.87
C VAL A 168 25.68 -2.16 1.30
N ILE A 169 25.71 -0.93 0.80
CA ILE A 169 24.58 -0.30 0.11
C ILE A 169 25.05 0.12 -1.29
N GLN A 170 24.34 -0.30 -2.33
CA GLN A 170 24.67 0.00 -3.73
C GLN A 170 23.52 0.71 -4.42
N ASN A 171 23.83 1.79 -5.15
CA ASN A 171 22.87 2.43 -6.03
C ASN A 171 22.62 1.60 -7.29
N LEU A 172 21.36 1.43 -7.67
CA LEU A 172 20.99 0.68 -8.89
C LEU A 172 21.61 1.31 -10.15
N ARG A 173 21.61 0.52 -11.22
CA ARG A 173 22.03 0.95 -12.54
C ARG A 173 21.35 2.26 -12.91
N GLY A 174 22.15 3.23 -13.32
CA GLY A 174 21.67 4.53 -13.74
C GLY A 174 21.09 5.46 -12.66
N ARG A 175 21.04 5.10 -11.36
CA ARG A 175 20.66 6.01 -10.26
C ARG A 175 21.88 6.66 -9.61
N PHE A 176 21.76 7.90 -9.16
CA PHE A 176 22.84 8.70 -8.54
C PHE A 176 24.14 8.63 -9.36
N ARG A 177 25.27 8.22 -8.75
CA ARG A 177 26.58 8.13 -9.43
C ARG A 177 26.83 6.77 -10.09
N SER A 178 25.87 5.84 -10.09
CA SER A 178 25.97 4.63 -10.90
C SER A 178 25.92 4.96 -12.40
N GLU A 179 26.79 4.30 -13.17
CA GLU A 179 26.81 4.37 -14.62
C GLU A 179 25.56 3.66 -15.21
N GLY A 180 25.36 3.77 -16.52
CA GLY A 180 24.19 3.19 -17.20
C GLY A 180 22.90 4.04 -17.13
N VAL A 181 21.81 3.42 -17.57
CA VAL A 181 20.45 3.97 -17.65
C VAL A 181 19.59 3.31 -16.57
N PHE A 182 18.76 4.08 -15.89
CA PHE A 182 17.79 3.55 -14.94
C PHE A 182 16.49 3.26 -15.68
N GLU A 183 16.02 2.03 -15.59
CA GLU A 183 14.70 1.60 -16.03
C GLU A 183 13.96 1.21 -14.75
N LEU A 184 12.79 1.82 -14.52
CA LEU A 184 11.93 1.47 -13.40
C LEU A 184 11.13 0.25 -13.88
N THR A 185 11.57 -0.94 -13.51
CA THR A 185 11.07 -2.23 -14.03
C THR A 185 11.53 -3.39 -13.15
N SER A 186 10.69 -4.41 -13.04
CA SER A 186 10.96 -5.71 -12.43
C SER A 186 11.20 -6.82 -13.47
N GLN A 187 11.25 -6.50 -14.77
CA GLN A 187 11.45 -7.50 -15.84
C GLN A 187 12.77 -8.26 -15.71
N VAL A 188 12.69 -9.59 -15.77
CA VAL A 188 13.84 -10.49 -15.82
C VAL A 188 13.72 -11.47 -17.00
N ASP A 189 14.69 -11.41 -17.92
CA ASP A 189 14.90 -12.41 -18.96
C ASP A 189 16.06 -13.34 -18.58
N LEU A 190 15.73 -14.47 -17.93
CA LEU A 190 16.70 -15.51 -17.59
C LEU A 190 17.21 -16.29 -18.82
N SER A 191 16.54 -16.20 -19.97
CA SER A 191 16.91 -16.93 -21.19
C SER A 191 18.12 -16.32 -21.91
N ASN A 192 18.35 -15.02 -21.69
CA ASN A 192 19.47 -14.28 -22.23
C ASN A 192 20.59 -14.10 -21.17
N PRO A 193 21.69 -14.89 -21.22
CA PRO A 193 22.78 -14.78 -20.24
C PRO A 193 23.55 -13.44 -20.31
N LYS A 194 23.28 -12.61 -21.33
CA LYS A 194 23.83 -11.26 -21.48
C LYS A 194 22.85 -10.14 -21.12
N ALA A 195 21.63 -10.48 -20.68
CA ALA A 195 20.73 -9.48 -20.13
C ALA A 195 21.37 -8.81 -18.91
N THR A 196 21.05 -7.54 -18.70
CA THR A 196 21.38 -6.77 -17.51
C THR A 196 20.08 -6.36 -16.85
N ASN A 197 19.82 -6.90 -15.67
CA ASN A 197 18.70 -6.60 -14.80
C ASN A 197 19.16 -6.70 -13.35
N GLU A 198 18.24 -6.48 -12.41
CA GLU A 198 18.59 -6.42 -10.99
C GLU A 198 19.10 -7.76 -10.43
N THR A 199 18.66 -8.90 -10.97
CA THR A 199 19.21 -10.22 -10.63
C THR A 199 20.69 -10.34 -11.06
N THR A 200 21.02 -9.95 -12.30
CA THR A 200 22.38 -10.09 -12.83
C THR A 200 23.37 -9.09 -12.23
N ASP A 201 22.92 -7.85 -12.00
CA ASP A 201 23.75 -6.81 -11.38
C ASP A 201 24.00 -7.12 -9.89
N ALA A 202 23.05 -7.76 -9.20
CA ALA A 202 23.26 -8.33 -7.87
C ALA A 202 24.28 -9.48 -7.89
N TYR A 203 24.14 -10.45 -8.80
CA TYR A 203 25.07 -11.58 -8.92
C TYR A 203 26.52 -11.12 -9.10
N ASP A 204 26.76 -10.21 -10.05
CA ASP A 204 28.09 -9.69 -10.36
C ASP A 204 28.67 -8.86 -9.20
N SER A 205 27.80 -8.13 -8.49
CA SER A 205 28.19 -7.37 -7.31
C SER A 205 28.59 -8.27 -6.14
N ILE A 206 27.85 -9.36 -5.89
CA ILE A 206 28.21 -10.34 -4.85
C ILE A 206 29.57 -10.98 -5.17
N GLU A 207 29.78 -11.41 -6.41
CA GLU A 207 31.05 -11.99 -6.90
C GLU A 207 32.23 -11.02 -6.73
N TRP A 208 32.01 -9.72 -6.97
CA TRP A 208 33.02 -8.69 -6.70
C TRP A 208 33.27 -8.51 -5.20
N LEU A 209 32.21 -8.42 -4.39
CA LEU A 209 32.28 -8.14 -2.95
C LEU A 209 33.07 -9.23 -2.21
N VAL A 210 32.76 -10.51 -2.43
CA VAL A 210 33.45 -11.61 -1.73
C VAL A 210 34.94 -11.72 -2.08
N LYS A 211 35.36 -11.21 -3.24
CA LYS A 211 36.76 -11.20 -3.68
C LYS A 211 37.54 -9.96 -3.24
N ASN A 212 36.90 -8.81 -3.13
CA ASN A 212 37.59 -7.51 -2.99
C ASN A 212 37.40 -6.84 -1.62
N VAL A 213 36.37 -7.19 -0.86
CA VAL A 213 36.18 -6.65 0.51
C VAL A 213 37.11 -7.37 1.48
N PRO A 214 38.08 -6.68 2.12
CA PRO A 214 39.03 -7.34 3.00
C PRO A 214 38.35 -7.89 4.25
N ASN A 215 38.83 -9.04 4.73
CA ASN A 215 38.30 -9.73 5.92
C ASN A 215 36.78 -10.00 5.85
N ASN A 216 36.23 -10.29 4.67
CA ASN A 216 34.89 -10.88 4.57
C ASN A 216 34.95 -12.41 4.77
N SER A 217 33.84 -13.04 5.18
CA SER A 217 33.77 -14.49 5.45
C SER A 217 33.46 -15.37 4.22
N GLY A 218 33.28 -14.77 3.05
CA GLY A 218 32.80 -15.43 1.83
C GLY A 218 31.29 -15.64 1.77
N LYS A 219 30.54 -15.22 2.79
CA LYS A 219 29.07 -15.27 2.84
C LYS A 219 28.44 -13.89 2.72
N VAL A 220 27.35 -13.81 1.98
CA VAL A 220 26.50 -12.62 1.82
C VAL A 220 25.07 -12.98 2.21
N GLY A 221 24.39 -12.08 2.91
CA GLY A 221 22.93 -12.03 2.95
C GLY A 221 22.43 -10.75 2.30
N MET A 222 21.20 -10.77 1.77
CA MET A 222 20.56 -9.56 1.22
C MET A 222 19.27 -9.21 1.95
N TYR A 223 18.98 -7.93 2.04
CA TYR A 223 17.79 -7.41 2.71
C TYR A 223 17.40 -6.04 2.16
N GLY A 224 16.12 -5.70 2.21
CA GLY A 224 15.64 -4.40 1.74
C GLY A 224 14.12 -4.24 1.82
N VAL A 225 13.65 -2.99 1.83
CA VAL A 225 12.22 -2.60 1.85
C VAL A 225 11.79 -2.05 0.47
N SER A 226 10.56 -2.33 0.02
CA SER A 226 10.02 -1.87 -1.27
C SER A 226 10.91 -2.32 -2.44
N TYR A 227 11.37 -1.39 -3.28
CA TYR A 227 12.34 -1.65 -4.35
C TYR A 227 13.66 -2.27 -3.86
N ASP A 228 14.13 -1.96 -2.64
CA ASP A 228 15.28 -2.66 -2.06
C ASP A 228 14.91 -4.14 -1.74
N GLY A 229 13.64 -4.39 -1.41
CA GLY A 229 13.02 -5.70 -1.29
C GLY A 229 12.92 -6.42 -2.64
N LEU A 230 12.43 -5.75 -3.69
CA LEU A 230 12.39 -6.25 -5.07
C LEU A 230 13.77 -6.72 -5.54
N THR A 231 14.79 -5.88 -5.40
CA THR A 231 16.16 -6.25 -5.80
C THR A 231 16.78 -7.34 -4.93
N THR A 232 16.21 -7.60 -3.75
CA THR A 232 16.55 -8.73 -2.88
C THR A 232 15.83 -10.01 -3.33
N ALA A 233 14.51 -9.96 -3.51
CA ALA A 233 13.67 -11.08 -3.91
C ALA A 233 14.01 -11.61 -5.33
N LEU A 234 14.32 -10.70 -6.27
CA LEU A 234 14.76 -11.05 -7.63
C LEU A 234 16.04 -11.89 -7.67
N THR A 235 16.81 -11.98 -6.57
CA THR A 235 17.96 -12.89 -6.49
C THR A 235 17.58 -14.36 -6.35
N LEU A 236 16.35 -14.69 -5.90
CA LEU A 236 15.85 -16.07 -5.85
C LEU A 236 15.80 -16.73 -7.24
N LEU A 237 15.62 -15.93 -8.29
CA LEU A 237 15.56 -16.40 -9.69
C LEU A 237 16.92 -16.89 -10.23
N HIS A 238 18.04 -16.34 -9.71
CA HIS A 238 19.40 -16.73 -10.10
C HIS A 238 20.40 -16.36 -8.99
N PRO A 239 20.43 -17.11 -7.88
CA PRO A 239 21.24 -16.74 -6.72
C PRO A 239 22.74 -16.94 -6.98
N HIS A 240 23.56 -16.05 -6.44
CA HIS A 240 25.01 -16.25 -6.41
C HIS A 240 25.37 -17.33 -5.36
N PRO A 241 26.35 -18.24 -5.61
CA PRO A 241 26.72 -19.29 -4.64
C PRO A 241 27.20 -18.83 -3.26
N ALA A 242 27.46 -17.53 -3.09
CA ALA A 242 27.82 -16.90 -1.81
C ALA A 242 26.62 -16.28 -1.06
N LEU A 243 25.45 -16.20 -1.71
CA LEU A 243 24.21 -15.71 -1.11
C LEU A 243 23.62 -16.81 -0.24
N ALA A 244 23.68 -16.62 1.09
CA ALA A 244 23.40 -17.66 2.06
C ALA A 244 22.05 -17.48 2.79
N ALA A 245 21.43 -16.30 2.70
CA ALA A 245 20.06 -16.01 3.14
C ALA A 245 19.60 -14.66 2.58
N ILE A 246 18.28 -14.47 2.45
CA ILE A 246 17.67 -13.17 2.16
C ILE A 246 16.54 -12.83 3.12
N SER A 247 16.28 -11.54 3.29
CA SER A 247 15.04 -11.02 3.89
C SER A 247 14.47 -9.95 2.97
N GLU A 248 13.60 -10.36 2.05
CA GLU A 248 12.79 -9.39 1.32
C GLU A 248 11.74 -8.81 2.28
N GLN A 249 11.46 -7.51 2.15
CA GLN A 249 10.54 -6.82 3.05
C GLN A 249 9.64 -5.93 2.22
N ALA A 250 8.35 -6.22 2.18
CA ALA A 250 7.40 -5.52 1.32
C ALA A 250 7.94 -5.38 -0.12
N SER A 251 8.47 -6.45 -0.70
CA SER A 251 8.89 -6.48 -2.10
C SER A 251 7.65 -6.51 -3.01
N PRO A 252 7.48 -5.58 -3.97
CA PRO A 252 6.49 -5.74 -5.02
C PRO A 252 6.78 -6.99 -5.88
N VAL A 253 5.71 -7.57 -6.44
CA VAL A 253 5.79 -8.66 -7.43
C VAL A 253 5.04 -8.38 -8.71
N ASP A 254 3.93 -7.66 -8.64
CA ASP A 254 3.04 -7.39 -9.75
C ASP A 254 2.30 -6.06 -9.51
N GLN A 255 2.89 -5.01 -10.09
CA GLN A 255 2.40 -3.65 -9.94
C GLN A 255 0.98 -3.45 -10.47
N TRP A 256 0.53 -4.27 -11.43
CA TRP A 256 -0.82 -4.18 -11.99
C TRP A 256 -1.86 -4.98 -11.19
N MET A 257 -1.44 -6.12 -10.62
CA MET A 257 -2.38 -6.97 -9.88
C MET A 257 -2.76 -6.34 -8.55
N ASN A 258 -1.80 -6.10 -7.64
CA ASN A 258 -2.11 -5.52 -6.33
C ASN A 258 -0.92 -4.95 -5.52
N ASP A 259 0.13 -4.45 -6.16
CA ASP A 259 1.23 -3.71 -5.50
C ASP A 259 1.16 -2.20 -5.85
N ASP A 260 2.26 -1.58 -6.31
CA ASP A 260 2.46 -0.12 -6.36
C ASP A 260 1.49 0.66 -7.27
N ASP A 261 1.28 0.20 -8.50
CA ASP A 261 0.63 1.01 -9.54
C ASP A 261 -0.88 0.81 -9.56
N HIS A 262 -1.37 -0.38 -9.19
CA HIS A 262 -2.77 -0.74 -9.32
C HIS A 262 -3.30 -1.62 -8.19
N ARG A 263 -4.64 -1.62 -8.08
CA ARG A 263 -5.46 -2.48 -7.23
C ARG A 263 -6.50 -3.19 -8.11
N TYR A 264 -6.22 -4.42 -8.53
CA TYR A 264 -7.03 -5.23 -9.46
C TYR A 264 -7.50 -4.46 -10.71
N GLY A 265 -6.55 -3.76 -11.35
CA GLY A 265 -6.75 -2.90 -12.52
C GLY A 265 -7.24 -1.48 -12.25
N ALA A 266 -7.51 -1.11 -11.00
CA ALA A 266 -7.76 0.28 -10.62
C ALA A 266 -6.42 1.01 -10.39
N LEU A 267 -6.11 2.08 -11.14
CA LEU A 267 -4.81 2.76 -11.05
C LEU A 267 -4.73 3.53 -9.75
N ARG A 268 -3.59 3.43 -9.05
CA ARG A 268 -3.26 4.20 -7.87
C ARG A 268 -2.80 5.62 -8.28
N GLU A 269 -3.72 6.41 -8.85
CA GLU A 269 -3.52 7.75 -9.45
C GLU A 269 -2.46 8.61 -8.74
N SER A 270 -2.60 8.86 -7.43
CA SER A 270 -1.64 9.72 -6.73
C SER A 270 -0.29 9.06 -6.44
N TYR A 271 -0.23 7.73 -6.39
CA TYR A 271 0.98 6.98 -6.12
C TYR A 271 1.85 6.85 -7.38
N ASP A 272 1.34 6.19 -8.43
CA ASP A 272 2.07 5.95 -9.70
C ASP A 272 2.61 7.26 -10.28
N PHE A 273 1.80 8.32 -10.31
CA PHE A 273 2.24 9.64 -10.77
C PHE A 273 3.39 10.21 -9.93
N GLU A 274 3.26 10.25 -8.61
CA GLU A 274 4.27 10.86 -7.74
C GLU A 274 5.54 10.00 -7.62
N TYR A 275 5.42 8.67 -7.66
CA TYR A 275 6.52 7.72 -7.64
C TYR A 275 7.34 7.75 -8.94
N ALA A 276 6.66 7.75 -10.09
CA ALA A 276 7.32 7.87 -11.40
C ALA A 276 8.09 9.21 -11.52
N VAL A 277 7.54 10.30 -10.97
CA VAL A 277 8.27 11.58 -10.87
C VAL A 277 9.46 11.46 -9.90
N MET A 278 9.27 10.85 -8.72
CA MET A 278 10.32 10.68 -7.72
C MET A 278 11.58 10.01 -8.28
N GLU A 279 11.41 8.91 -9.00
CA GLU A 279 12.53 8.08 -9.46
C GLU A 279 13.09 8.43 -10.85
N GLN A 280 12.33 9.15 -11.70
CA GLN A 280 12.76 9.42 -13.08
C GLN A 280 12.89 10.92 -13.45
N ALA A 281 12.45 11.87 -12.61
CA ALA A 281 12.58 13.30 -12.95
C ALA A 281 14.04 13.82 -12.87
N ASP A 282 14.86 13.26 -11.97
CA ASP A 282 16.30 13.49 -11.91
C ASP A 282 17.03 12.15 -11.65
N LYS A 283 18.08 11.89 -12.42
CA LYS A 283 18.99 10.75 -12.20
C LYS A 283 19.74 10.86 -10.87
N ASN A 284 20.02 12.08 -10.41
CA ASN A 284 20.96 12.34 -9.32
C ASN A 284 20.30 12.47 -7.94
N SER A 285 18.97 12.41 -7.87
CA SER A 285 18.20 12.61 -6.64
C SER A 285 16.81 11.97 -6.73
N ASN A 286 16.12 11.88 -5.61
CA ASN A 286 14.68 11.61 -5.57
C ASN A 286 13.96 12.96 -5.56
N THR A 287 13.11 13.23 -6.56
CA THR A 287 12.50 14.56 -6.77
C THR A 287 10.99 14.51 -6.60
N HIS A 288 10.45 15.18 -5.58
CA HIS A 288 9.00 15.25 -5.37
C HIS A 288 8.31 16.20 -6.35
N PHE A 289 7.04 15.93 -6.67
CA PHE A 289 6.23 16.82 -7.51
C PHE A 289 5.75 18.05 -6.73
N GLU A 290 5.95 19.24 -7.29
CA GLU A 290 5.58 20.51 -6.65
C GLU A 290 4.14 20.90 -7.02
N PHE A 291 3.19 20.56 -6.13
CA PHE A 291 1.76 20.88 -6.31
C PHE A 291 1.46 22.37 -6.07
N GLU A 292 0.85 23.04 -7.05
CA GLU A 292 0.42 24.45 -6.93
C GLU A 292 -0.82 24.66 -6.04
N THR A 293 -1.49 23.59 -5.63
CA THR A 293 -2.68 23.59 -4.76
C THR A 293 -2.43 22.75 -3.51
N TYR A 294 -2.71 23.33 -2.34
CA TYR A 294 -2.38 22.73 -1.04
C TYR A 294 -3.12 21.42 -0.72
N ASP A 295 -4.35 21.28 -1.20
CA ASP A 295 -5.16 20.06 -1.06
C ASP A 295 -5.03 19.24 -2.34
N THR A 296 -4.31 18.12 -2.29
CA THR A 296 -4.06 17.30 -3.50
C THR A 296 -5.34 16.72 -4.07
N TYR A 297 -6.35 16.41 -3.24
CA TYR A 297 -7.70 16.06 -3.74
C TYR A 297 -8.22 17.14 -4.69
N GLN A 298 -8.05 18.42 -4.34
CA GLN A 298 -8.54 19.51 -5.18
C GLN A 298 -7.69 19.64 -6.45
N TRP A 299 -6.37 19.47 -6.35
CA TRP A 299 -5.46 19.47 -7.49
C TRP A 299 -5.81 18.40 -8.53
N TYR A 300 -5.94 17.14 -8.11
CA TYR A 300 -6.30 16.03 -9.00
C TYR A 300 -7.74 16.18 -9.56
N LEU A 301 -8.66 16.80 -8.81
CA LEU A 301 -10.00 17.08 -9.31
C LEU A 301 -9.99 18.15 -10.43
N ASP A 302 -9.24 19.24 -10.22
CA ASP A 302 -9.09 20.37 -11.17
C ASP A 302 -8.16 20.05 -12.36
N LEU A 303 -7.25 19.08 -12.19
CA LEU A 303 -6.49 18.45 -13.28
C LEU A 303 -7.45 17.94 -14.37
N GLY A 304 -8.59 17.38 -13.96
CA GLY A 304 -9.56 16.71 -14.84
C GLY A 304 -9.19 15.25 -15.07
N PRO A 305 -9.35 14.70 -16.28
CA PRO A 305 -8.88 13.36 -16.62
C PRO A 305 -7.34 13.27 -16.66
N LEU A 306 -6.80 12.09 -16.36
CA LEU A 306 -5.37 11.78 -16.36
C LEU A 306 -4.65 12.11 -17.68
N SER A 307 -5.37 12.04 -18.81
CA SER A 307 -4.88 12.45 -20.13
C SER A 307 -4.26 13.87 -20.17
N ASN A 308 -4.60 14.72 -19.20
CA ASN A 308 -4.08 16.08 -19.08
C ASN A 308 -2.66 16.17 -18.47
N ILE A 309 -2.19 15.15 -17.72
CA ILE A 309 -0.91 15.20 -16.99
C ILE A 309 0.27 15.46 -17.93
N ASN A 310 0.35 14.71 -19.02
CA ASN A 310 1.42 14.86 -20.01
C ASN A 310 1.35 16.19 -20.77
N ALA A 311 0.14 16.67 -21.06
CA ALA A 311 -0.05 17.95 -21.75
C ALA A 311 0.33 19.15 -20.86
N LYS A 312 0.02 19.10 -19.56
CA LYS A 312 0.20 20.21 -18.61
C LYS A 312 1.56 20.21 -17.89
N TYR A 313 2.07 19.05 -17.48
CA TYR A 313 3.18 18.96 -16.50
C TYR A 313 4.37 18.12 -16.99
N LEU A 314 4.18 16.83 -17.33
CA LEU A 314 5.32 15.93 -17.58
C LEU A 314 5.90 16.02 -19.00
N HIS A 315 5.11 16.45 -19.98
CA HIS A 315 5.53 16.64 -21.38
C HIS A 315 6.22 15.42 -22.00
N GLY A 316 5.81 14.20 -21.62
CA GLY A 316 6.36 12.94 -22.11
C GLY A 316 7.73 12.57 -21.56
N LYS A 317 8.26 13.30 -20.57
CA LYS A 317 9.65 13.14 -20.08
C LYS A 317 9.87 12.01 -19.07
N ILE A 318 8.81 11.40 -18.54
CA ILE A 318 8.84 10.34 -17.54
C ILE A 318 8.44 9.02 -18.23
N PRO A 319 9.40 8.16 -18.62
CA PRO A 319 9.10 6.94 -19.37
C PRO A 319 8.14 5.99 -18.67
N TYR A 320 8.26 5.80 -17.35
CA TYR A 320 7.43 4.86 -16.60
C TYR A 320 5.95 5.24 -16.67
N TRP A 321 5.63 6.47 -16.26
CA TRP A 321 4.29 7.04 -16.39
C TRP A 321 3.73 6.93 -17.81
N ASN A 322 4.55 7.15 -18.85
CA ASN A 322 4.09 6.97 -20.23
C ASN A 322 3.71 5.50 -20.51
N SER A 323 4.51 4.53 -20.07
CA SER A 323 4.20 3.10 -20.17
C SER A 323 2.92 2.75 -19.42
N THR A 324 2.75 3.19 -18.17
CA THR A 324 1.54 2.95 -17.37
C THR A 324 0.28 3.47 -18.08
N ILE A 325 0.36 4.65 -18.70
CA ILE A 325 -0.75 5.26 -19.45
C ILE A 325 -0.99 4.58 -20.80
N ASP A 326 0.04 3.99 -21.42
CA ASP A 326 -0.08 3.25 -22.68
C ASP A 326 -0.56 1.80 -22.51
N HIS A 327 -0.36 1.19 -21.33
CA HIS A 327 -0.74 -0.18 -20.97
C HIS A 327 -1.81 -0.21 -19.86
N PRO A 328 -3.10 0.11 -20.14
CA PRO A 328 -4.15 0.17 -19.12
C PRO A 328 -4.68 -1.19 -18.66
N ASP A 329 -4.68 -2.17 -19.56
CA ASP A 329 -5.15 -3.53 -19.30
C ASP A 329 -3.93 -4.44 -19.02
N TYR A 330 -4.14 -5.63 -18.45
CA TYR A 330 -3.06 -6.51 -17.97
C TYR A 330 -2.33 -7.28 -19.11
N ASP A 331 -1.76 -6.52 -20.05
CA ASP A 331 -1.20 -7.05 -21.29
C ASP A 331 0.25 -7.56 -21.17
N ASP A 332 0.89 -7.84 -22.31
CA ASP A 332 2.26 -8.37 -22.40
C ASP A 332 3.34 -7.42 -21.83
N PHE A 333 3.02 -6.19 -21.42
CA PHE A 333 3.89 -5.33 -20.60
C PHE A 333 3.88 -5.83 -19.15
N TRP A 334 2.75 -5.68 -18.45
CA TRP A 334 2.61 -6.05 -17.03
C TRP A 334 2.89 -7.53 -16.76
N LYS A 335 2.49 -8.42 -17.67
CA LYS A 335 2.79 -9.86 -17.51
C LYS A 335 4.29 -10.21 -17.54
N LYS A 336 5.17 -9.29 -17.97
CA LYS A 336 6.63 -9.43 -17.85
C LYS A 336 7.18 -8.77 -16.59
N GLU A 337 6.58 -7.67 -16.13
CA GLU A 337 6.88 -7.05 -14.83
C GLU A 337 6.52 -8.00 -13.67
N ALA A 338 5.49 -8.85 -13.86
CA ALA A 338 5.02 -9.91 -12.96
C ALA A 338 6.04 -11.07 -12.77
N TRP A 339 7.23 -10.74 -12.22
CA TRP A 339 8.40 -11.59 -12.18
C TRP A 339 8.21 -12.87 -11.35
N VAL A 340 7.33 -12.82 -10.35
CA VAL A 340 7.09 -13.93 -9.41
C VAL A 340 6.55 -15.19 -10.11
N ARG A 341 5.97 -15.05 -11.31
CA ARG A 341 5.61 -16.18 -12.18
C ARG A 341 6.78 -17.02 -12.69
N GLN A 342 8.02 -16.59 -12.46
CA GLN A 342 9.24 -17.36 -12.72
C GLN A 342 9.78 -18.05 -11.46
N LEU A 343 9.22 -17.75 -10.28
CA LEU A 343 9.59 -18.34 -9.00
C LEU A 343 8.72 -19.57 -8.73
N HIS A 344 9.35 -20.72 -8.52
CA HIS A 344 8.68 -21.99 -8.22
C HIS A 344 9.40 -22.80 -7.13
N ALA A 345 10.37 -22.20 -6.43
CA ALA A 345 11.24 -22.89 -5.49
C ALA A 345 11.94 -21.92 -4.53
N SER A 346 12.18 -22.37 -3.30
CA SER A 346 13.15 -21.76 -2.38
C SER A 346 14.47 -22.50 -2.48
N THR A 347 15.51 -21.84 -3.02
CA THR A 347 16.89 -22.39 -3.07
C THR A 347 17.88 -21.61 -2.20
N VAL A 348 17.43 -20.50 -1.62
CA VAL A 348 18.14 -19.68 -0.64
C VAL A 348 17.17 -19.39 0.49
N PRO A 349 17.56 -19.59 1.77
CA PRO A 349 16.69 -19.28 2.90
C PRO A 349 16.13 -17.86 2.83
N ASN A 350 14.82 -17.72 2.91
CA ASN A 350 14.09 -16.49 2.65
C ASN A 350 13.19 -16.13 3.84
N LEU A 351 13.33 -14.91 4.34
CA LEU A 351 12.42 -14.32 5.34
C LEU A 351 11.62 -13.20 4.67
N ASN A 352 10.43 -13.53 4.20
CA ASN A 352 9.44 -12.60 3.66
C ASN A 352 8.89 -11.73 4.81
N VAL A 353 8.89 -10.41 4.69
CA VAL A 353 8.40 -9.49 5.73
C VAL A 353 7.25 -8.65 5.18
N ALA A 354 6.10 -8.68 5.85
CA ALA A 354 4.89 -7.97 5.46
C ALA A 354 4.35 -7.05 6.57
N GLY A 355 3.64 -5.99 6.18
CA GLY A 355 2.73 -5.26 7.04
C GLY A 355 1.27 -5.61 6.73
N PHE A 356 0.43 -5.80 7.74
CA PHE A 356 -1.02 -5.96 7.52
C PHE A 356 -1.68 -4.68 6.97
N TRP A 357 -1.14 -3.50 7.32
CA TRP A 357 -1.55 -2.19 6.80
C TRP A 357 -0.49 -1.61 5.85
N ASP A 358 0.18 -2.46 5.08
CA ASP A 358 1.15 -2.03 4.07
C ASP A 358 0.43 -1.35 2.90
N GLN A 359 0.47 -0.02 2.89
CA GLN A 359 -0.24 0.79 1.91
C GLN A 359 0.44 0.84 0.54
N GLU A 360 1.64 0.26 0.40
CA GLU A 360 2.44 0.29 -0.83
C GLU A 360 2.49 -1.13 -1.45
N ASP A 361 3.06 -2.12 -0.76
CA ASP A 361 3.35 -3.46 -1.29
C ASP A 361 2.70 -4.62 -0.48
N PRO A 362 1.36 -4.64 -0.27
CA PRO A 362 0.70 -5.63 0.59
C PRO A 362 0.49 -7.00 -0.07
N TRP A 363 0.84 -7.17 -1.36
CA TRP A 363 0.59 -8.40 -2.10
C TRP A 363 1.86 -9.21 -2.29
N GLY A 364 2.96 -8.55 -2.65
CA GLY A 364 4.20 -9.18 -3.05
C GLY A 364 4.81 -10.18 -2.06
N PRO A 365 5.06 -9.85 -0.77
CA PRO A 365 5.63 -10.80 0.19
C PRO A 365 4.82 -12.10 0.33
N TRP A 366 3.48 -12.00 0.27
CA TRP A 366 2.61 -13.17 0.34
C TRP A 366 2.67 -14.02 -0.92
N GLN A 367 2.91 -13.43 -2.09
CA GLN A 367 3.11 -14.19 -3.33
C GLN A 367 4.50 -14.79 -3.43
N ILE A 368 5.56 -14.08 -3.02
CA ILE A 368 6.93 -14.63 -2.97
C ILE A 368 6.93 -15.84 -2.04
N PHE A 369 6.34 -15.71 -0.86
CA PHE A 369 6.14 -16.81 0.08
C PHE A 369 5.44 -18.01 -0.60
N ARG A 370 4.25 -17.81 -1.22
CA ARG A 370 3.48 -18.89 -1.87
C ARG A 370 4.21 -19.57 -3.04
N HIS A 371 4.85 -18.80 -3.90
CA HIS A 371 5.55 -19.30 -5.08
C HIS A 371 6.88 -19.99 -4.73
N ALA A 372 7.57 -19.53 -3.67
CA ALA A 372 8.75 -20.22 -3.15
C ALA A 372 8.38 -21.56 -2.46
N GLU A 373 7.24 -21.64 -1.76
CA GLU A 373 6.72 -22.88 -1.16
C GLU A 373 6.38 -23.99 -2.17
N GLU A 374 6.17 -23.67 -3.45
CA GLU A 374 5.91 -24.68 -4.51
C GLU A 374 7.01 -25.77 -4.54
N HIS A 375 8.24 -25.40 -4.19
CA HIS A 375 9.35 -26.33 -4.00
C HIS A 375 10.37 -25.81 -2.96
N ASP A 376 10.03 -25.93 -1.66
CA ASP A 376 10.97 -25.74 -0.54
C ASP A 376 11.17 -27.05 0.26
N PRO A 377 12.01 -27.98 -0.25
CA PRO A 377 12.22 -29.29 0.40
C PRO A 377 12.95 -29.21 1.75
N ASP A 378 13.64 -28.11 2.03
CA ASP A 378 14.42 -27.92 3.25
C ASP A 378 13.67 -27.11 4.32
N HIS A 379 12.46 -26.60 4.03
CA HIS A 379 11.68 -25.70 4.89
C HIS A 379 12.53 -24.52 5.38
N THR A 380 12.87 -23.65 4.44
CA THR A 380 13.76 -22.49 4.57
C THR A 380 13.13 -21.18 4.09
N ASN A 381 11.90 -21.21 3.59
CA ASN A 381 11.10 -20.04 3.27
C ASN A 381 10.11 -19.76 4.43
N PHE A 382 10.10 -18.53 4.88
CA PHE A 382 9.45 -18.09 6.12
C PHE A 382 8.73 -16.77 5.87
N ILE A 383 7.61 -16.51 6.54
CA ILE A 383 6.95 -15.20 6.51
C ILE A 383 6.74 -14.61 7.89
N VAL A 384 6.90 -13.29 8.01
CA VAL A 384 6.55 -12.53 9.22
C VAL A 384 5.68 -11.35 8.86
N ALA A 385 4.52 -11.21 9.51
CA ALA A 385 3.57 -10.13 9.25
C ALA A 385 3.24 -9.36 10.54
N GLY A 386 3.63 -8.08 10.58
CA GLY A 386 3.39 -7.22 11.73
C GLY A 386 2.23 -6.23 11.53
N PRO A 387 1.86 -5.46 12.56
CA PRO A 387 0.76 -4.50 12.52
C PRO A 387 1.23 -3.18 11.90
N TRP A 388 1.97 -3.28 10.79
CA TRP A 388 2.82 -2.23 10.29
C TRP A 388 2.25 -1.58 9.04
N PHE A 389 2.54 -0.29 8.90
CA PHE A 389 2.60 0.36 7.60
C PHE A 389 3.91 0.05 6.89
N HIS A 390 3.97 0.40 5.60
CA HIS A 390 5.13 0.17 4.75
C HIS A 390 6.47 0.62 5.36
N GLY A 391 7.36 -0.35 5.65
CA GLY A 391 8.68 -0.13 6.23
C GLY A 391 8.72 0.25 7.71
N GLN A 392 7.60 0.24 8.46
CA GLN A 392 7.57 0.69 9.86
C GLN A 392 8.51 -0.11 10.78
N TRP A 393 8.76 -1.38 10.46
CA TRP A 393 9.67 -2.28 11.18
C TRP A 393 11.15 -1.83 11.17
N GLN A 394 11.54 -0.89 10.31
CA GLN A 394 12.86 -0.24 10.35
C GLN A 394 12.97 0.85 11.43
N GLY A 395 11.85 1.32 11.99
CA GLY A 395 11.81 2.34 13.04
C GLY A 395 12.26 1.80 14.41
N PRO A 396 12.73 2.67 15.33
CA PRO A 396 13.40 2.25 16.57
C PRO A 396 12.55 1.36 17.48
N LYS A 397 11.22 1.49 17.46
CA LYS A 397 10.32 0.77 18.38
C LYS A 397 9.07 0.18 17.72
N GLY A 398 8.23 1.01 17.11
CA GLY A 398 6.90 0.59 16.64
C GLY A 398 5.95 0.30 17.81
N GLU A 399 5.53 1.35 18.53
CA GLU A 399 4.61 1.26 19.70
C GLU A 399 3.12 1.38 19.33
N GLY A 400 2.82 1.68 18.07
CA GLY A 400 1.47 1.86 17.52
C GLY A 400 1.48 2.28 16.05
N ILE A 401 0.30 2.38 15.46
CA ILE A 401 0.06 2.84 14.08
C ILE A 401 -1.13 3.80 14.05
N GLY A 402 -0.94 5.01 13.52
CA GLY A 402 -1.93 6.09 13.63
C GLY A 402 -2.28 6.38 15.09
N LEU A 403 -3.53 6.10 15.48
CA LEU A 403 -4.00 6.19 16.87
C LEU A 403 -4.09 4.85 17.61
N ILE A 404 -3.76 3.73 16.95
CA ILE A 404 -3.89 2.38 17.50
C ILE A 404 -2.60 2.01 18.25
N PRO A 405 -2.63 1.85 19.60
CA PRO A 405 -1.45 1.44 20.36
C PRO A 405 -1.31 -0.08 20.40
N PHE A 406 -0.08 -0.60 20.33
CA PHE A 406 0.18 -2.05 20.42
C PHE A 406 0.30 -2.55 21.87
N ALA A 407 -0.54 -2.03 22.77
CA ALA A 407 -0.63 -2.42 24.18
C ALA A 407 0.70 -2.46 24.99
N GLY A 408 1.73 -1.73 24.56
CA GLY A 408 3.06 -1.69 25.19
C GLY A 408 4.13 -2.53 24.51
N HIS A 409 3.81 -3.21 23.40
CA HIS A 409 4.79 -3.83 22.52
C HIS A 409 5.61 -2.79 21.75
N GLU A 410 6.87 -3.13 21.47
CA GLU A 410 7.75 -2.39 20.57
C GLU A 410 7.98 -3.26 19.33
N THR A 411 6.92 -3.46 18.53
CA THR A 411 6.83 -4.52 17.51
C THR A 411 7.95 -4.46 16.46
N ALA A 412 8.42 -3.27 16.08
CA ALA A 412 9.54 -3.10 15.16
C ALA A 412 10.87 -3.58 15.78
N ARG A 413 11.15 -3.22 17.05
CA ARG A 413 12.33 -3.75 17.76
C ARG A 413 12.20 -5.24 18.00
N GLU A 414 11.03 -5.71 18.43
CA GLU A 414 10.77 -7.11 18.72
C GLU A 414 10.99 -8.00 17.49
N PHE A 415 10.57 -7.55 16.30
CA PHE A 415 10.89 -8.21 15.03
C PHE A 415 12.40 -8.27 14.77
N ARG A 416 13.11 -7.13 14.83
CA ARG A 416 14.55 -7.11 14.52
C ARG A 416 15.37 -7.92 15.52
N GLU A 417 15.01 -7.88 16.80
CA GLU A 417 15.71 -8.54 17.91
C GLU A 417 15.45 -10.05 17.96
N ASN A 418 14.20 -10.47 17.76
CA ASN A 418 13.77 -11.86 17.97
C ASN A 418 13.55 -12.67 16.69
N ILE A 419 13.49 -12.03 15.52
CA ILE A 419 13.22 -12.70 14.22
C ILE A 419 14.34 -12.42 13.22
N GLU A 420 14.55 -11.17 12.80
CA GLU A 420 15.49 -10.81 11.72
C GLU A 420 16.96 -11.10 12.07
N ALA A 421 17.44 -10.58 13.20
CA ALA A 421 18.83 -10.80 13.60
C ALA A 421 19.12 -12.28 13.91
N PRO A 422 18.26 -13.04 14.63
CA PRO A 422 18.42 -14.50 14.76
C PRO A 422 18.43 -15.26 13.43
N PHE A 423 17.59 -14.90 12.47
CA PHE A 423 17.57 -15.50 11.13
C PHE A 423 18.92 -15.33 10.41
N PHE A 424 19.41 -14.08 10.28
CA PHE A 424 20.71 -13.84 9.64
C PHE A 424 21.88 -14.43 10.45
N ARG A 425 21.82 -14.39 11.79
CA ARG A 425 22.82 -15.02 12.68
C ARG A 425 22.94 -16.52 12.42
N TYR A 426 21.83 -17.22 12.22
CA TYR A 426 21.83 -18.65 11.91
C TYR A 426 22.50 -18.92 10.55
N TYR A 427 21.98 -18.35 9.47
CA TYR A 427 22.44 -18.68 8.12
C TYR A 427 23.82 -18.09 7.77
N LEU A 428 24.13 -16.88 8.23
CA LEU A 428 25.41 -16.22 7.94
C LEU A 428 26.52 -16.66 8.92
N HIS A 429 26.28 -16.63 10.23
CA HIS A 429 27.32 -16.98 11.21
C HIS A 429 27.33 -18.45 11.64
N GLY A 430 26.29 -19.24 11.36
CA GLY A 430 26.18 -20.63 11.83
C GLY A 430 25.98 -20.72 13.35
N LYS A 431 25.26 -19.75 13.95
CA LYS A 431 25.06 -19.63 15.40
C LYS A 431 23.56 -19.50 15.73
N GLY A 432 23.15 -20.04 16.87
CA GLY A 432 21.74 -20.05 17.29
C GLY A 432 20.99 -21.24 16.71
N GLU A 433 19.66 -21.13 16.68
CA GLU A 433 18.75 -22.20 16.26
C GLU A 433 18.13 -21.87 14.89
N LYS A 434 17.79 -22.91 14.10
CA LYS A 434 17.01 -22.72 12.88
C LYS A 434 15.58 -22.33 13.26
N PRO A 435 14.93 -21.37 12.58
CA PRO A 435 13.50 -21.14 12.74
C PRO A 435 12.69 -22.43 12.58
N ASN A 436 11.67 -22.62 13.42
CA ASN A 436 10.86 -23.84 13.54
C ASN A 436 9.36 -23.60 13.30
N TRP A 437 9.04 -22.46 12.69
CA TRP A 437 7.71 -21.98 12.29
C TRP A 437 7.75 -21.65 10.80
N GLN A 438 6.60 -21.62 10.12
CA GLN A 438 6.49 -21.18 8.72
C GLN A 438 6.06 -19.71 8.65
N ALA A 439 5.12 -19.31 9.52
CA ALA A 439 4.69 -17.92 9.68
C ALA A 439 4.81 -17.45 11.14
N THR A 440 5.16 -16.18 11.35
CA THR A 440 5.02 -15.51 12.66
C THR A 440 4.31 -14.17 12.46
N THR A 441 3.19 -13.96 13.11
CA THR A 441 2.34 -12.77 12.93
C THR A 441 2.15 -12.02 14.24
N PHE A 442 1.92 -10.72 14.17
CA PHE A 442 1.38 -9.98 15.30
C PHE A 442 -0.14 -9.90 15.16
N GLN A 443 -0.86 -10.65 15.98
CA GLN A 443 -2.30 -10.66 15.98
C GLN A 443 -2.82 -9.33 16.55
N SER A 444 -3.47 -8.56 15.68
CA SER A 444 -4.11 -7.30 16.06
C SER A 444 -5.40 -7.55 16.86
N GLY A 445 -5.86 -6.56 17.63
CA GLY A 445 -6.96 -6.72 18.58
C GLY A 445 -6.54 -7.39 19.90
N SER A 446 -5.93 -8.59 19.84
CA SER A 446 -5.31 -9.24 21.02
C SER A 446 -3.94 -8.67 21.40
N ASN A 447 -3.24 -8.05 20.43
CA ASN A 447 -1.92 -7.43 20.57
C ASN A 447 -0.86 -8.42 21.08
N SER A 448 -0.65 -9.51 20.34
CA SER A 448 0.34 -10.54 20.72
C SER A 448 0.98 -11.17 19.48
N TRP A 449 2.23 -11.61 19.61
CA TRP A 449 2.90 -12.41 18.59
C TRP A 449 2.45 -13.88 18.64
N HIS A 450 2.14 -14.46 17.48
CA HIS A 450 1.79 -15.87 17.29
C HIS A 450 2.67 -16.49 16.21
N SER A 451 3.07 -17.74 16.39
CA SER A 451 3.84 -18.49 15.40
C SER A 451 3.07 -19.73 14.97
N TYR A 452 3.02 -19.96 13.65
CA TYR A 452 2.25 -21.01 13.01
C TYR A 452 3.18 -21.95 12.25
N ALA A 453 2.94 -23.25 12.40
CA ALA A 453 3.66 -24.28 11.64
C ALA A 453 3.25 -24.33 10.16
N LEU A 454 2.08 -23.75 9.82
CA LEU A 454 1.54 -23.65 8.46
C LEU A 454 0.73 -22.36 8.32
N TRP A 455 0.80 -21.69 7.16
CA TRP A 455 -0.06 -20.56 6.81
C TRP A 455 -0.85 -20.79 5.51
N PRO A 456 -2.17 -20.48 5.47
CA PRO A 456 -3.02 -20.18 6.62
C PRO A 456 -3.17 -21.40 7.56
N PRO A 457 -3.55 -21.21 8.84
CA PRO A 457 -3.76 -22.31 9.77
C PRO A 457 -4.86 -23.26 9.29
N LYS A 458 -4.68 -24.57 9.51
CA LYS A 458 -5.66 -25.61 9.10
C LYS A 458 -6.95 -25.56 9.92
N GLU A 459 -6.87 -24.93 11.07
CA GLU A 459 -7.94 -24.73 12.04
C GLU A 459 -8.91 -23.61 11.62
N ALA A 460 -8.48 -22.71 10.73
CA ALA A 460 -9.28 -21.58 10.28
C ALA A 460 -10.43 -22.03 9.36
N GLN A 461 -11.64 -21.57 9.63
CA GLN A 461 -12.86 -22.00 8.94
C GLN A 461 -13.50 -20.82 8.20
N ALA A 462 -13.61 -20.96 6.87
CA ALA A 462 -14.31 -20.00 6.02
C ALA A 462 -15.77 -19.83 6.47
N THR A 463 -16.08 -18.64 6.99
CA THR A 463 -17.36 -18.32 7.64
C THR A 463 -17.94 -17.06 7.02
N ASN A 464 -19.17 -17.15 6.51
CA ASN A 464 -19.80 -16.06 5.78
C ASN A 464 -20.51 -15.06 6.72
N LEU A 465 -20.13 -13.79 6.64
CA LEU A 465 -20.81 -12.66 7.27
C LEU A 465 -21.65 -11.93 6.22
N TYR A 466 -22.97 -12.07 6.28
CA TYR A 466 -23.90 -11.61 5.25
C TYR A 466 -24.35 -10.16 5.46
N LEU A 467 -24.48 -9.44 4.33
CA LEU A 467 -25.09 -8.11 4.26
C LEU A 467 -26.61 -8.23 4.11
N HIS A 468 -27.35 -7.44 4.90
CA HIS A 468 -28.82 -7.40 4.89
C HIS A 468 -29.34 -6.06 4.35
N ALA A 469 -30.54 -6.09 3.75
CA ALA A 469 -31.11 -4.92 3.07
C ALA A 469 -31.50 -3.76 4.01
N ASP A 470 -31.59 -4.02 5.32
CA ASP A 470 -31.81 -3.02 6.37
C ASP A 470 -30.51 -2.31 6.83
N GLY A 471 -29.35 -2.77 6.36
CA GLY A 471 -28.03 -2.27 6.77
C GLY A 471 -27.40 -3.05 7.93
N SER A 472 -27.96 -4.19 8.35
CA SER A 472 -27.31 -5.06 9.32
C SER A 472 -26.28 -6.02 8.67
N LEU A 473 -25.32 -6.48 9.47
CA LEU A 473 -24.46 -7.64 9.20
C LEU A 473 -24.81 -8.77 10.16
N SER A 474 -24.93 -10.01 9.65
CA SER A 474 -24.99 -11.20 10.52
C SER A 474 -24.53 -12.48 9.83
N PHE A 475 -24.13 -13.47 10.65
CA PHE A 475 -23.79 -14.82 10.17
C PHE A 475 -25.01 -15.63 9.70
N THR A 476 -26.23 -15.11 9.87
CA THR A 476 -27.45 -15.71 9.35
C THR A 476 -27.68 -15.22 7.93
N ALA A 477 -27.80 -16.15 6.97
CA ALA A 477 -28.07 -15.81 5.57
C ALA A 477 -29.41 -15.07 5.40
N PRO A 478 -29.55 -14.13 4.44
CA PRO A 478 -30.80 -13.43 4.19
C PRO A 478 -31.96 -14.39 3.89
N ALA A 479 -33.11 -14.15 4.50
CA ALA A 479 -34.35 -14.88 4.24
C ALA A 479 -35.25 -14.15 3.22
N ALA A 480 -36.16 -14.89 2.59
CA ALA A 480 -37.16 -14.27 1.72
C ALA A 480 -38.19 -13.49 2.56
N ALA A 481 -38.33 -12.19 2.29
CA ALA A 481 -39.31 -11.31 2.93
C ALA A 481 -40.18 -10.62 1.87
N GLU A 482 -41.50 -10.77 1.98
CA GLU A 482 -42.44 -10.14 1.04
C GLU A 482 -42.35 -8.61 1.15
N GLY A 483 -42.19 -7.94 0.00
CA GLY A 483 -42.18 -6.47 -0.10
C GLY A 483 -40.88 -5.76 0.34
N ALA A 484 -39.87 -6.47 0.84
CA ALA A 484 -38.56 -5.89 1.13
C ALA A 484 -37.80 -5.58 -0.17
N LYS A 485 -37.06 -4.45 -0.22
CA LYS A 485 -36.08 -4.23 -1.31
C LYS A 485 -35.00 -5.31 -1.21
N ALA A 486 -34.72 -5.98 -2.33
CA ALA A 486 -33.70 -7.03 -2.42
C ALA A 486 -32.25 -6.48 -2.40
N TYR A 487 -32.08 -5.16 -2.27
CA TYR A 487 -30.81 -4.45 -2.39
C TYR A 487 -30.86 -3.11 -1.63
N ARG A 488 -29.69 -2.54 -1.34
CA ARG A 488 -29.51 -1.11 -1.00
C ARG A 488 -28.88 -0.39 -2.20
N GLU A 489 -29.16 0.90 -2.37
CA GLU A 489 -28.70 1.67 -3.53
C GLU A 489 -28.16 3.04 -3.14
N TYR A 490 -27.20 3.54 -3.92
CA TYR A 490 -26.60 4.88 -3.80
C TYR A 490 -26.26 5.43 -5.20
N VAL A 491 -25.98 6.73 -5.30
CA VAL A 491 -25.49 7.34 -6.54
C VAL A 491 -24.04 7.72 -6.35
N SER A 492 -23.16 7.22 -7.22
CA SER A 492 -21.76 7.65 -7.23
C SER A 492 -21.55 8.66 -8.36
N ASP A 493 -20.90 9.77 -8.03
CA ASP A 493 -20.66 10.91 -8.93
C ASP A 493 -19.15 11.20 -9.03
N PRO A 494 -18.50 10.95 -10.19
CA PRO A 494 -17.08 11.25 -10.40
C PRO A 494 -16.71 12.76 -10.34
N ALA A 495 -17.70 13.66 -10.27
CA ALA A 495 -17.47 15.08 -9.98
C ALA A 495 -17.36 15.39 -8.47
N ASN A 496 -17.79 14.48 -7.60
CA ASN A 496 -17.70 14.58 -6.14
C ASN A 496 -17.27 13.22 -5.52
N PRO A 497 -16.10 12.67 -5.90
CA PRO A 497 -15.68 11.35 -5.44
C PRO A 497 -15.53 11.28 -3.91
N VAL A 498 -15.58 10.07 -3.36
CA VAL A 498 -15.33 9.86 -1.93
C VAL A 498 -13.83 10.00 -1.67
N PRO A 499 -13.40 10.92 -0.78
CA PRO A 499 -11.99 11.09 -0.47
C PRO A 499 -11.44 9.89 0.33
N TYR A 500 -10.21 9.46 0.04
CA TYR A 500 -9.60 8.33 0.76
C TYR A 500 -9.01 8.69 2.14
N ARG A 501 -8.65 9.96 2.33
CA ARG A 501 -8.24 10.59 3.61
C ARG A 501 -9.12 11.80 3.91
N GLN A 502 -9.19 12.21 5.17
CA GLN A 502 -9.87 13.46 5.53
C GLN A 502 -9.20 14.65 4.83
N ARG A 503 -9.98 15.49 4.11
CA ARG A 503 -9.47 16.69 3.42
C ARG A 503 -9.10 17.80 4.42
N PRO A 504 -8.09 18.65 4.12
CA PRO A 504 -7.24 18.62 2.93
C PRO A 504 -6.24 17.45 2.94
N ILE A 505 -5.99 16.87 1.78
CA ILE A 505 -5.08 15.73 1.58
C ILE A 505 -3.70 16.26 1.17
N SER A 506 -2.64 15.70 1.77
CA SER A 506 -1.25 15.99 1.43
C SER A 506 -0.77 15.20 0.21
N PRO A 507 0.38 15.56 -0.40
CA PRO A 507 1.08 14.71 -1.36
C PRO A 507 1.29 13.28 -0.85
N THR A 508 1.37 12.33 -1.78
CA THR A 508 1.83 10.96 -1.50
C THR A 508 3.31 10.98 -1.11
N TYR A 509 4.12 11.79 -1.79
CA TYR A 509 5.54 12.01 -1.45
C TYR A 509 5.86 13.49 -1.17
N PRO A 510 6.62 13.81 -0.09
CA PRO A 510 7.21 12.87 0.88
C PRO A 510 6.17 12.26 1.83
N ALA A 511 6.25 10.94 2.01
CA ALA A 511 5.28 10.07 2.70
C ALA A 511 5.01 10.44 4.17
N GLY A 512 4.20 11.46 4.40
CA GLY A 512 3.77 11.92 5.73
C GLY A 512 2.65 11.06 6.30
N ASP A 513 1.46 11.65 6.41
CA ASP A 513 0.20 10.99 6.82
C ASP A 513 -0.32 9.97 5.79
N TRP A 514 0.31 9.88 4.61
CA TRP A 514 0.21 8.71 3.72
C TRP A 514 0.48 7.41 4.48
N ARG A 515 1.53 7.34 5.30
CA ARG A 515 1.94 6.10 6.00
C ARG A 515 0.91 5.52 6.96
N THR A 516 -0.12 6.25 7.36
CA THR A 516 -1.12 5.75 8.32
C THR A 516 -2.54 5.85 7.78
N TRP A 517 -2.72 5.95 6.46
CA TRP A 517 -4.04 6.16 5.88
C TRP A 517 -4.92 4.91 6.00
N GLU A 518 -4.35 3.69 5.90
CA GLU A 518 -5.13 2.45 5.99
C GLU A 518 -5.73 2.18 7.38
N VAL A 519 -5.20 2.80 8.44
CA VAL A 519 -5.76 2.71 9.81
C VAL A 519 -6.65 3.90 10.19
N ALA A 520 -6.88 4.84 9.28
CA ALA A 520 -7.62 6.06 9.59
C ALA A 520 -9.12 5.78 9.83
N ASP A 521 -9.69 6.46 10.83
CA ASP A 521 -11.11 6.43 11.20
C ASP A 521 -12.02 6.65 9.99
N GLN A 522 -12.94 5.73 9.71
CA GLN A 522 -13.84 5.83 8.54
C GLN A 522 -15.08 6.71 8.76
N ARG A 523 -15.31 7.22 9.98
CA ARG A 523 -16.47 8.09 10.30
C ARG A 523 -16.54 9.37 9.48
N PHE A 524 -15.41 9.83 8.93
CA PHE A 524 -15.38 10.98 8.00
C PHE A 524 -16.09 10.72 6.66
N VAL A 525 -16.41 9.45 6.32
CA VAL A 525 -17.16 9.08 5.11
C VAL A 525 -18.44 8.29 5.38
N ASP A 526 -18.63 7.65 6.54
CA ASP A 526 -19.86 6.90 6.91
C ASP A 526 -21.17 7.69 6.66
N HIS A 527 -21.15 8.98 6.97
CA HIS A 527 -22.32 9.86 6.80
C HIS A 527 -22.64 10.25 5.34
N ARG A 528 -21.83 9.86 4.35
CA ARG A 528 -22.00 10.28 2.95
C ARG A 528 -23.09 9.47 2.23
N PRO A 529 -23.91 10.09 1.36
CA PRO A 529 -24.98 9.40 0.64
C PRO A 529 -24.49 8.48 -0.48
N ASP A 530 -23.20 8.52 -0.82
CA ASP A 530 -22.53 7.68 -1.82
C ASP A 530 -21.58 6.64 -1.20
N VAL A 531 -21.77 6.35 0.08
CA VAL A 531 -21.17 5.24 0.83
C VAL A 531 -22.29 4.44 1.49
N LEU A 532 -22.23 3.11 1.41
CA LEU A 532 -23.15 2.22 2.13
C LEU A 532 -22.44 1.52 3.28
N SER A 533 -22.92 1.75 4.49
CA SER A 533 -22.43 1.12 5.71
C SER A 533 -23.36 0.00 6.15
N PHE A 534 -22.80 -1.18 6.40
CA PHE A 534 -23.48 -2.34 6.99
C PHE A 534 -22.79 -2.67 8.32
N VAL A 535 -23.55 -2.94 9.39
CA VAL A 535 -22.97 -3.09 10.74
C VAL A 535 -23.61 -4.22 11.55
N SER A 536 -22.80 -4.97 12.30
CA SER A 536 -23.29 -6.03 13.18
C SER A 536 -23.90 -5.47 14.47
N ALA A 537 -24.64 -6.32 15.20
CA ALA A 537 -24.83 -6.11 16.64
C ALA A 537 -23.46 -6.10 17.36
N PRO A 538 -23.35 -5.50 18.57
CA PRO A 538 -22.13 -5.65 19.38
C PRO A 538 -21.84 -7.13 19.62
N LEU A 539 -20.59 -7.53 19.45
CA LEU A 539 -20.19 -8.93 19.60
C LEU A 539 -20.35 -9.38 21.06
N ASP A 540 -20.93 -10.56 21.26
CA ASP A 540 -21.16 -11.15 22.59
C ASP A 540 -19.95 -11.93 23.12
N ARG A 541 -19.00 -12.25 22.23
CA ARG A 541 -17.70 -12.90 22.44
C ARG A 541 -16.69 -12.37 21.44
N ASP A 542 -15.41 -12.65 21.68
CA ASP A 542 -14.34 -12.34 20.74
C ASP A 542 -14.46 -13.22 19.47
N ILE A 543 -14.05 -12.70 18.31
CA ILE A 543 -13.96 -13.45 17.05
C ILE A 543 -12.56 -13.26 16.46
N THR A 544 -11.75 -14.30 16.53
CA THR A 544 -10.42 -14.36 15.90
C THR A 544 -10.54 -14.78 14.44
N ILE A 545 -9.89 -14.04 13.55
CA ILE A 545 -9.68 -14.37 12.14
C ILE A 545 -8.19 -14.48 11.86
N THR A 546 -7.77 -15.54 11.16
CA THR A 546 -6.36 -15.76 10.81
C THR A 546 -6.26 -16.41 9.42
N GLY A 547 -5.80 -15.65 8.42
CA GLY A 547 -5.67 -16.10 7.02
C GLY A 547 -6.26 -15.12 5.99
N PRO A 548 -6.52 -15.57 4.75
CA PRO A 548 -7.03 -14.72 3.67
C PRO A 548 -8.50 -14.32 3.89
N LEU A 549 -8.79 -13.04 3.69
CA LEU A 549 -10.13 -12.45 3.67
C LEU A 549 -10.60 -12.26 2.22
N ALA A 550 -11.92 -12.29 1.99
CA ALA A 550 -12.50 -11.93 0.70
C ALA A 550 -13.94 -11.41 0.85
N MET A 551 -14.39 -10.62 -0.13
CA MET A 551 -15.79 -10.24 -0.31
C MET A 551 -16.35 -10.89 -1.57
N ALA A 552 -17.49 -11.58 -1.43
CA ALA A 552 -18.34 -12.03 -2.53
C ALA A 552 -19.52 -11.07 -2.64
N LEU A 553 -19.40 -10.08 -3.54
CA LEU A 553 -20.34 -8.97 -3.68
C LEU A 553 -21.26 -9.18 -4.89
N PHE A 554 -22.58 -9.18 -4.68
CA PHE A 554 -23.55 -9.15 -5.76
C PHE A 554 -23.96 -7.69 -5.99
N ALA A 555 -23.56 -7.10 -7.12
CA ALA A 555 -23.80 -5.69 -7.40
C ALA A 555 -24.09 -5.39 -8.87
N SER A 556 -24.83 -4.29 -9.11
CA SER A 556 -25.10 -3.73 -10.44
C SER A 556 -24.85 -2.23 -10.44
N THR A 557 -24.42 -1.69 -11.58
CA THR A 557 -24.38 -0.26 -11.86
C THR A 557 -25.39 0.10 -12.95
N SER A 558 -25.96 1.31 -12.94
CA SER A 558 -26.68 1.88 -14.09
C SER A 558 -25.74 2.36 -15.20
N GLY A 559 -24.43 2.37 -14.94
CA GLY A 559 -23.37 2.67 -15.90
C GLY A 559 -23.03 1.48 -16.81
N THR A 560 -21.90 1.57 -17.50
CA THR A 560 -21.31 0.47 -18.30
C THR A 560 -19.89 0.10 -17.84
N ASP A 561 -19.39 0.78 -16.82
CA ASP A 561 -18.19 0.46 -16.05
C ASP A 561 -18.45 0.95 -14.61
N SER A 562 -17.70 0.48 -13.63
CA SER A 562 -17.73 0.98 -12.24
C SER A 562 -16.56 0.38 -11.48
N ASP A 563 -16.11 1.07 -10.43
CA ASP A 563 -15.32 0.42 -9.38
C ASP A 563 -16.23 0.10 -8.20
N PHE A 564 -15.87 -0.92 -7.42
CA PHE A 564 -16.39 -1.14 -6.06
C PHE A 564 -15.24 -1.28 -5.09
N VAL A 565 -15.23 -0.42 -4.08
CA VAL A 565 -14.32 -0.40 -2.94
C VAL A 565 -15.06 -1.02 -1.77
N VAL A 566 -14.44 -1.97 -1.10
CA VAL A 566 -14.98 -2.65 0.09
C VAL A 566 -14.00 -2.47 1.24
N LYS A 567 -14.52 -2.19 2.43
CA LYS A 567 -13.74 -2.04 3.66
C LYS A 567 -14.35 -2.91 4.75
N LEU A 568 -13.58 -3.87 5.28
CA LEU A 568 -13.90 -4.59 6.51
C LEU A 568 -13.34 -3.78 7.69
N ILE A 569 -14.20 -3.45 8.64
CA ILE A 569 -13.94 -2.48 9.72
C ILE A 569 -14.23 -3.12 11.08
N ASP A 570 -13.34 -2.90 12.04
CA ASP A 570 -13.58 -3.09 13.47
C ASP A 570 -14.08 -1.78 14.09
N VAL A 571 -15.31 -1.78 14.61
CA VAL A 571 -15.92 -0.61 15.26
C VAL A 571 -15.75 -0.73 16.76
N TYR A 572 -14.89 0.13 17.30
CA TYR A 572 -14.60 0.20 18.72
C TYR A 572 -15.85 0.65 19.52
N PRO A 573 -16.02 0.17 20.78
CA PRO A 573 -17.06 0.67 21.67
C PRO A 573 -16.99 2.18 21.90
N GLU A 574 -18.15 2.80 22.16
CA GLU A 574 -18.27 4.23 22.55
C GLU A 574 -17.52 4.61 23.84
N ASN A 575 -17.02 3.60 24.57
CA ASN A 575 -16.28 3.71 25.81
C ASN A 575 -14.98 2.86 25.81
N ALA A 576 -14.43 2.55 24.63
CA ALA A 576 -13.20 1.78 24.47
C ALA A 576 -12.01 2.35 25.26
N GLN A 577 -11.96 3.67 25.43
CA GLN A 577 -10.98 4.37 26.25
C GLN A 577 -11.60 5.43 27.17
N LYS A 578 -10.90 5.72 28.27
CA LYS A 578 -11.22 6.84 29.15
C LYS A 578 -10.79 8.16 28.49
N ASN A 579 -11.61 9.19 28.62
CA ASN A 579 -11.25 10.55 28.22
C ASN A 579 -10.03 11.04 29.04
N GLY A 580 -8.97 11.48 28.36
CA GLY A 580 -7.75 12.00 28.99
C GLY A 580 -7.81 13.47 29.43
N TRP A 581 -8.87 14.18 29.05
CA TRP A 581 -9.08 15.61 29.32
C TRP A 581 -9.88 15.86 30.60
N ASP A 582 -9.67 17.03 31.23
CA ASP A 582 -10.38 17.44 32.45
C ASP A 582 -11.88 17.66 32.17
N PRO A 583 -12.80 16.93 32.84
CA PRO A 583 -14.23 17.09 32.65
C PRO A 583 -14.80 18.50 32.93
N GLN A 584 -14.11 19.34 33.70
CA GLN A 584 -14.52 20.71 33.98
C GLN A 584 -13.99 21.72 32.93
N ALA A 585 -12.86 21.44 32.30
CA ALA A 585 -12.27 22.29 31.26
C ALA A 585 -12.71 21.89 29.84
N GLY A 586 -13.05 20.62 29.64
CA GLY A 586 -13.30 20.02 28.33
C GLY A 586 -12.01 19.66 27.57
N PRO A 587 -12.14 19.00 26.40
CA PRO A 587 -11.03 18.72 25.51
C PRO A 587 -10.47 20.00 24.88
N LYS A 588 -9.16 20.04 24.63
CA LYS A 588 -8.53 21.05 23.77
C LYS A 588 -9.02 20.89 22.32
N PRO A 589 -8.92 21.93 21.48
CA PRO A 589 -9.21 21.82 20.05
C PRO A 589 -8.43 20.66 19.41
N GLY A 590 -9.14 19.78 18.70
CA GLY A 590 -8.60 18.57 18.08
C GLY A 590 -8.53 17.34 19.01
N GLU A 591 -8.31 17.51 20.32
CA GLU A 591 -8.10 16.41 21.28
C GLU A 591 -9.28 15.42 21.33
N TYR A 592 -10.52 15.90 21.20
CA TYR A 592 -11.70 15.04 21.22
C TYR A 592 -11.76 14.04 20.05
N ALA A 593 -11.25 14.43 18.87
CA ALA A 593 -11.21 13.58 17.68
C ALA A 593 -10.03 12.58 17.71
N GLN A 594 -9.05 12.78 18.59
CA GLN A 594 -7.94 11.86 18.80
C GLN A 594 -8.35 10.77 19.80
N SER A 595 -9.40 10.01 19.46
CA SER A 595 -10.04 9.08 20.41
C SER A 595 -10.54 7.80 19.76
N LEU A 596 -10.23 6.66 20.39
CA LEU A 596 -10.68 5.33 19.98
C LEU A 596 -12.16 5.04 20.33
N ASN A 597 -12.85 5.95 21.03
CA ASN A 597 -14.28 5.76 21.34
C ASN A 597 -15.11 5.84 20.06
N GLY A 598 -15.82 4.76 19.72
CA GLY A 598 -16.62 4.65 18.49
C GLY A 598 -15.80 4.61 17.19
N TYR A 599 -14.49 4.38 17.26
CA TYR A 599 -13.58 4.46 16.11
C TYR A 599 -13.85 3.35 15.08
N GLU A 600 -13.87 3.71 13.81
CA GLU A 600 -14.04 2.77 12.69
C GLU A 600 -12.67 2.45 12.09
N LEU A 601 -11.97 1.46 12.67
CA LEU A 601 -10.66 1.02 12.22
C LEU A 601 -10.81 0.06 11.02
N PRO A 602 -10.31 0.37 9.83
CA PRO A 602 -10.23 -0.61 8.76
C PRO A 602 -9.27 -1.74 9.15
N ILE A 603 -9.76 -2.97 9.09
CA ILE A 603 -8.93 -4.17 9.19
C ILE A 603 -8.41 -4.53 7.81
N ALA A 604 -9.27 -4.50 6.79
CA ALA A 604 -8.86 -4.73 5.41
C ALA A 604 -9.68 -3.87 4.45
N MET A 605 -9.06 -3.40 3.38
CA MET A 605 -9.73 -2.60 2.35
C MET A 605 -9.19 -2.96 0.97
N GLU A 606 -10.08 -3.03 -0.02
CA GLU A 606 -9.65 -3.23 -1.40
C GLU A 606 -10.65 -2.69 -2.43
N VAL A 607 -10.17 -2.41 -3.65
CA VAL A 607 -11.00 -2.01 -4.78
C VAL A 607 -10.97 -3.05 -5.91
N ARG A 608 -12.09 -3.23 -6.60
CA ARG A 608 -12.19 -4.04 -7.82
C ARG A 608 -12.78 -3.21 -8.95
N ARG A 609 -12.09 -3.20 -10.11
CA ARG A 609 -12.52 -2.48 -11.31
C ARG A 609 -13.34 -3.36 -12.25
N GLY A 610 -14.54 -2.88 -12.61
CA GLY A 610 -15.62 -3.67 -13.21
C GLY A 610 -15.36 -4.21 -14.61
N ARG A 611 -14.68 -3.43 -15.47
CA ARG A 611 -14.23 -3.89 -16.80
C ARG A 611 -13.39 -5.19 -16.76
N TYR A 612 -12.77 -5.52 -15.63
CA TYR A 612 -11.88 -6.68 -15.46
C TYR A 612 -12.49 -7.88 -14.73
N LEU A 613 -13.81 -7.94 -14.58
CA LEU A 613 -14.48 -9.09 -13.93
C LEU A 613 -14.46 -10.38 -14.76
N GLN A 614 -14.36 -10.28 -16.09
CA GLN A 614 -14.33 -11.43 -16.99
C GLN A 614 -12.91 -11.81 -17.41
N SER A 615 -12.04 -10.81 -17.60
CA SER A 615 -10.61 -10.97 -17.90
C SER A 615 -9.87 -9.71 -17.49
N PHE A 616 -8.66 -9.85 -16.95
CA PHE A 616 -7.75 -8.73 -16.70
C PHE A 616 -7.09 -8.22 -18.00
N GLU A 617 -6.91 -9.11 -18.99
CA GLU A 617 -6.25 -8.79 -20.27
C GLU A 617 -7.21 -8.21 -21.32
N GLN A 618 -8.50 -8.51 -21.22
CA GLN A 618 -9.53 -8.10 -22.18
C GLN A 618 -10.68 -7.41 -21.43
N PRO A 619 -10.75 -6.07 -21.44
CA PRO A 619 -11.77 -5.33 -20.70
C PRO A 619 -13.16 -5.48 -21.35
N HIS A 620 -14.19 -5.73 -20.53
CA HIS A 620 -15.57 -5.90 -20.99
C HIS A 620 -16.51 -4.87 -20.34
N ALA A 621 -17.40 -4.28 -21.14
CA ALA A 621 -18.45 -3.41 -20.61
C ALA A 621 -19.42 -4.18 -19.67
N LEU A 622 -19.72 -3.59 -18.52
CA LEU A 622 -20.81 -4.06 -17.66
C LEU A 622 -22.16 -3.84 -18.37
N THR A 623 -23.11 -4.74 -18.13
CA THR A 623 -24.48 -4.56 -18.60
C THR A 623 -25.24 -3.67 -17.59
N PRO A 624 -25.81 -2.53 -18.01
CA PRO A 624 -26.54 -1.64 -17.11
C PRO A 624 -27.67 -2.34 -16.36
N ASP A 625 -27.80 -2.03 -15.07
CA ASP A 625 -28.79 -2.56 -14.13
C ASP A 625 -28.76 -4.11 -13.94
N ALA A 626 -27.78 -4.82 -14.52
CA ALA A 626 -27.65 -6.28 -14.38
C ALA A 626 -26.82 -6.66 -13.14
N PRO A 627 -27.37 -7.47 -12.21
CA PRO A 627 -26.60 -7.99 -11.08
C PRO A 627 -25.45 -8.88 -11.57
N THR A 628 -24.24 -8.58 -11.13
CA THR A 628 -23.01 -9.33 -11.43
C THR A 628 -22.33 -9.70 -10.11
N VAL A 629 -21.57 -10.80 -10.09
CA VAL A 629 -20.74 -11.19 -8.95
C VAL A 629 -19.37 -10.51 -9.06
N TRP A 630 -18.92 -9.92 -7.97
CA TRP A 630 -17.62 -9.28 -7.82
C TRP A 630 -16.89 -10.01 -6.71
N ASN A 631 -15.82 -10.72 -7.09
CA ASN A 631 -14.87 -11.30 -6.15
C ASN A 631 -13.82 -10.23 -5.86
N ILE A 632 -13.67 -9.88 -4.58
CA ILE A 632 -12.75 -8.83 -4.12
C ILE A 632 -11.92 -9.42 -2.98
N PRO A 633 -10.67 -9.88 -3.22
CA PRO A 633 -9.79 -10.36 -2.17
C PRO A 633 -9.46 -9.22 -1.20
N LEU A 634 -9.46 -9.48 0.10
CA LEU A 634 -9.23 -8.48 1.16
C LEU A 634 -7.93 -8.78 1.93
N ARG A 635 -6.95 -9.42 1.27
CA ARG A 635 -5.60 -9.73 1.78
C ARG A 635 -5.60 -10.71 2.97
N ASP A 636 -4.42 -11.18 3.36
CA ASP A 636 -4.23 -12.03 4.55
C ASP A 636 -4.17 -11.17 5.80
N HIS A 637 -4.86 -11.59 6.87
CA HIS A 637 -4.93 -10.86 8.14
C HIS A 637 -4.89 -11.80 9.35
N ASP A 638 -4.40 -11.28 10.47
CA ASP A 638 -4.49 -11.90 11.79
C ASP A 638 -5.03 -10.88 12.80
N HIS A 639 -6.29 -11.04 13.20
CA HIS A 639 -7.04 -10.04 13.96
C HIS A 639 -8.07 -10.68 14.88
N VAL A 640 -8.33 -10.04 16.03
CA VAL A 640 -9.43 -10.39 16.94
C VAL A 640 -10.40 -9.22 17.08
N PHE A 641 -11.60 -9.38 16.51
CA PHE A 641 -12.72 -8.50 16.82
C PHE A 641 -13.16 -8.78 18.26
N LEU A 642 -12.90 -7.85 19.18
CA LEU A 642 -13.14 -8.07 20.60
C LEU A 642 -14.63 -7.98 20.96
N LYS A 643 -15.02 -8.66 22.04
CA LYS A 643 -16.35 -8.57 22.63
C LYS A 643 -16.75 -7.11 22.89
N GLY A 644 -17.94 -6.74 22.44
CA GLY A 644 -18.50 -5.39 22.55
C GLY A 644 -18.15 -4.47 21.39
N HIS A 645 -17.13 -4.79 20.58
CA HIS A 645 -16.91 -4.17 19.27
C HIS A 645 -18.03 -4.59 18.30
N ARG A 646 -18.04 -4.04 17.08
CA ARG A 646 -18.89 -4.50 15.97
C ARG A 646 -18.03 -4.74 14.74
N ILE A 647 -18.44 -5.69 13.92
CA ILE A 647 -17.91 -5.80 12.56
C ILE A 647 -18.75 -4.88 11.66
N MET A 648 -18.09 -4.14 10.78
CA MET A 648 -18.71 -3.23 9.83
C MET A 648 -18.14 -3.45 8.42
N VAL A 649 -18.96 -3.17 7.40
CA VAL A 649 -18.58 -3.18 5.99
C VAL A 649 -19.00 -1.88 5.34
N HIS A 650 -18.05 -1.12 4.79
CA HIS A 650 -18.34 0.02 3.90
C HIS A 650 -18.22 -0.41 2.44
N ILE A 651 -19.12 0.10 1.60
CA ILE A 651 -19.09 -0.05 0.14
C ILE A 651 -19.25 1.30 -0.54
N GLN A 652 -18.34 1.64 -1.45
CA GLN A 652 -18.33 2.89 -2.22
C GLN A 652 -17.76 2.64 -3.63
N SER A 653 -17.91 3.58 -4.58
CA SER A 653 -17.45 3.41 -5.98
C SER A 653 -16.35 4.38 -6.43
N THR A 654 -15.75 5.13 -5.50
CA THR A 654 -14.58 6.00 -5.75
C THR A 654 -13.70 6.04 -4.50
N TRP A 655 -12.40 6.33 -4.63
CA TRP A 655 -11.45 6.36 -3.51
C TRP A 655 -10.31 7.36 -3.76
N PHE A 656 -10.66 8.65 -3.82
CA PHE A 656 -9.87 9.64 -4.55
C PHE A 656 -9.01 10.53 -3.63
N PRO A 657 -7.82 11.00 -4.04
CA PRO A 657 -7.10 10.73 -5.30
C PRO A 657 -6.21 9.47 -5.27
N LEU A 658 -6.34 8.59 -4.27
CA LEU A 658 -5.60 7.32 -4.27
C LEU A 658 -5.89 6.51 -5.54
N ILE A 659 -7.16 6.27 -5.87
CA ILE A 659 -7.58 5.52 -7.06
C ILE A 659 -8.11 6.47 -8.14
N ASP A 660 -7.73 6.22 -9.40
CA ASP A 660 -8.24 6.97 -10.55
C ASP A 660 -9.76 6.83 -10.67
N ARG A 661 -10.43 7.94 -10.98
CA ARG A 661 -11.90 7.94 -11.10
C ARG A 661 -12.32 7.06 -12.28
N ASN A 662 -13.03 5.97 -11.99
CA ASN A 662 -13.76 5.27 -13.04
C ASN A 662 -14.79 6.22 -13.69
N PRO A 663 -14.84 6.39 -15.03
CA PRO A 663 -15.83 7.24 -15.70
C PRO A 663 -17.29 6.78 -15.51
N GLN A 664 -17.48 5.55 -15.01
CA GLN A 664 -18.74 4.78 -14.92
C GLN A 664 -19.38 4.48 -16.29
N LYS A 665 -18.61 4.70 -17.35
CA LYS A 665 -18.93 4.50 -18.75
C LYS A 665 -17.77 3.74 -19.37
N PHE A 666 -18.06 2.66 -20.07
CA PHE A 666 -17.03 1.89 -20.76
C PHE A 666 -16.39 2.74 -21.86
N VAL A 667 -15.09 2.94 -21.73
CA VAL A 667 -14.21 3.63 -22.68
C VAL A 667 -12.99 2.74 -22.98
N PRO A 668 -12.31 2.89 -24.12
CA PRO A 668 -11.16 2.05 -24.47
C PRO A 668 -10.09 2.01 -23.36
N SER A 669 -9.79 3.15 -22.74
CA SER A 669 -8.87 3.28 -21.60
C SER A 669 -9.42 4.35 -20.64
N THR A 670 -9.47 4.07 -19.33
CA THR A 670 -9.87 5.06 -18.32
C THR A 670 -8.87 6.21 -18.24
N TYR A 671 -7.58 5.92 -18.40
CA TYR A 671 -6.49 6.90 -18.32
C TYR A 671 -6.50 7.89 -19.50
N LYS A 672 -7.06 7.47 -20.64
CA LYS A 672 -7.25 8.29 -21.85
C LYS A 672 -8.69 8.80 -22.01
N ALA A 673 -9.54 8.66 -20.97
CA ALA A 673 -10.89 9.21 -20.96
C ALA A 673 -10.88 10.75 -21.05
N VAL A 674 -11.93 11.33 -21.64
CA VAL A 674 -12.11 12.79 -21.67
C VAL A 674 -13.18 13.23 -20.67
N ALA A 675 -13.23 14.52 -20.34
CA ALA A 675 -14.13 15.05 -19.31
C ALA A 675 -15.62 14.73 -19.53
N SER A 676 -16.05 14.50 -20.79
CA SER A 676 -17.42 14.12 -21.14
C SER A 676 -17.73 12.62 -21.00
N ASP A 677 -16.76 11.78 -20.65
CA ASP A 677 -16.98 10.35 -20.38
C ASP A 677 -17.40 10.08 -18.94
N PHE A 678 -17.01 10.96 -18.02
CA PHE A 678 -17.34 10.86 -16.60
C PHE A 678 -18.82 11.16 -16.38
N THR A 679 -19.56 10.16 -15.91
CA THR A 679 -21.01 10.24 -15.69
C THR A 679 -21.37 9.68 -14.32
N ALA A 680 -22.38 10.26 -13.67
CA ALA A 680 -22.91 9.70 -12.42
C ALA A 680 -23.75 8.43 -12.70
N ALA A 681 -23.67 7.45 -11.81
CA ALA A 681 -24.35 6.17 -11.94
C ALA A 681 -24.99 5.73 -10.61
N THR A 682 -26.12 5.03 -10.70
CA THR A 682 -26.78 4.41 -9.54
C THR A 682 -26.19 3.02 -9.34
N GLN A 683 -25.69 2.78 -8.14
CA GLN A 683 -25.06 1.55 -7.70
C GLN A 683 -26.04 0.79 -6.80
N ARG A 684 -26.18 -0.53 -6.97
CA ARG A 684 -27.04 -1.39 -6.13
C ARG A 684 -26.29 -2.59 -5.61
N ILE A 685 -26.39 -2.84 -4.31
CA ILE A 685 -25.78 -3.95 -3.60
C ILE A 685 -26.88 -4.91 -3.15
N TYR A 686 -26.87 -6.14 -3.65
CA TYR A 686 -27.92 -7.12 -3.45
C TYR A 686 -27.70 -7.94 -2.16
N CYS A 687 -28.78 -8.12 -1.40
CA CYS A 687 -28.81 -8.71 -0.07
C CYS A 687 -29.94 -9.75 0.05
N SER A 688 -30.18 -10.51 -1.03
CA SER A 688 -31.32 -11.43 -1.14
C SER A 688 -30.89 -12.89 -1.02
N PRO A 689 -31.79 -13.86 -0.72
CA PRO A 689 -31.42 -15.26 -0.63
C PRO A 689 -30.75 -15.84 -1.89
N ALA A 690 -31.08 -15.30 -3.07
CA ALA A 690 -30.51 -15.72 -4.35
C ALA A 690 -29.25 -14.92 -4.77
N MET A 691 -29.00 -13.79 -4.11
CA MET A 691 -27.84 -12.91 -4.32
C MET A 691 -27.39 -12.37 -2.96
N PRO A 692 -26.81 -13.21 -2.08
CA PRO A 692 -26.45 -12.82 -0.72
C PRO A 692 -25.02 -12.29 -0.71
N SER A 693 -24.84 -10.97 -0.79
CA SER A 693 -23.51 -10.37 -0.63
C SER A 693 -22.94 -10.68 0.77
N HIS A 694 -21.69 -11.13 0.85
CA HIS A 694 -21.06 -11.53 2.12
C HIS A 694 -19.54 -11.42 2.10
N VAL A 695 -18.98 -11.14 3.29
CA VAL A 695 -17.55 -11.28 3.57
C VAL A 695 -17.29 -12.73 3.98
N VAL A 696 -16.22 -13.33 3.46
CA VAL A 696 -15.69 -14.64 3.88
C VAL A 696 -14.58 -14.38 4.91
N LEU A 697 -14.80 -14.84 6.13
CA LEU A 697 -13.86 -14.69 7.25
C LEU A 697 -13.19 -16.04 7.59
N PRO A 698 -11.87 -16.12 7.73
CA PRO A 698 -11.15 -17.33 8.16
C PRO A 698 -11.18 -17.44 9.69
N VAL A 699 -12.35 -17.79 10.25
CA VAL A 699 -12.61 -17.77 11.70
C VAL A 699 -11.91 -18.94 12.40
N MET A 700 -11.17 -18.65 13.48
CA MET A 700 -10.52 -19.67 14.30
C MET A 700 -11.52 -20.32 15.30
N PRO A 701 -11.31 -21.59 15.72
CA PRO A 701 -12.29 -22.38 16.50
C PRO A 701 -12.56 -21.91 17.94
#